data_AF-A0A380EJA4-F1
#
_entry.id   AF-A0A380EJA4-F1
#
_cell.length_a   1.000
_cell.length_b   1.000
_cell.length_c   1.000
_cell.angle_alpha   90.00
_cell.angle_beta   90.00
_cell.angle_gamma   90.00
#
_symmetry.space_group_name_H-M   'P 1'
#
loop_
_entity.id
_entity.type
_entity.pdbx_description
1 polymer ?
#
loop_
_entity_poly.entity_id
_entity_poly.type
_entity_poly.pdbx_seq_one_letter_code
_entity_poly.pdbx_strand_id
1 'polypeptide(L)'
;MFEHDGIARKILIASQPGNPLNRSTLPEAHFRTTDEMLNEFHFLGEEKAHEIVVKNTNELADRIERVVPIKDELYTPRMEGANEEIRELSYANARKLYGEDLPQIVIDRLEKELKSIIGNGFAVIYLISQRLVKKSLDDGYLVGSRGSVGSSFVATMTEITEVNPLPPHYICPNCKTSEFFNDGSVGSGFDLPDKTCETCGAPLIKEGQDIPFETFLGFKGDKVPDIDLNFSGEYQPNAHNYTKVLFGEDKVFRAGTIGTVAEKTAFGYVKGYLNDQGIHKRGAEIDRLVKGCTGVKRTTGQHPGGIIVVPDYMDIYDFTPIQYPADDQNSAWMTTHFDFHSIHDNVLKLDILGHDDPTMIRMLQDLSGIDPKTIPVDDKEVMQIFSTPESLGVTEDEILCKTGTFGVPEFGTGFVRQMLEDTKPTTFSELVQISGLSHGTDVWLGNAQELIKTGICDLSSVIGCRDDIMVYLMYAGLEPSMAFKIMESVRKGKGLTEEMIETMKENEVPDWYLDSCLKIKYMFPKAHAAAYVLMAVRIAYFKVHHPLYYYASYFTIRASDFDLITMIKDKTSIRNTVKDMYSRYMDLGKKEKDVLTVLEIMNEMAHRGYRMQPISLEKSQAFEFIIEGDTLIPPFISVPGLGENVAKRIVEARDDGPFLSKEDLNKKAGLSQKIIEYLDELGSLPNLPDKAQLSIFDM
;
A
#
# COMPACT_ATOMS: atom_id res chain seq x y z
N MET A 1 -25.57 20.09 -32.42
CA MET A 1 -24.20 19.82 -31.92
C MET A 1 -24.18 19.41 -30.45
N PHE A 2 -25.10 19.91 -29.60
CA PHE A 2 -25.18 19.63 -28.16
C PHE A 2 -26.07 18.46 -27.73
N GLU A 3 -26.80 17.85 -28.67
CA GLU A 3 -27.65 16.66 -28.42
C GLU A 3 -26.84 15.48 -27.85
N HIS A 4 -25.52 15.49 -28.10
CA HIS A 4 -24.57 14.47 -27.65
C HIS A 4 -24.24 14.53 -26.15
N ASP A 5 -24.28 15.70 -25.51
CA ASP A 5 -23.98 15.82 -24.06
C ASP A 5 -25.25 15.63 -23.21
N GLY A 6 -26.40 16.03 -23.76
CA GLY A 6 -27.70 15.81 -23.12
C GLY A 6 -28.02 14.33 -22.89
N ILE A 7 -27.62 13.45 -23.82
CA ILE A 7 -27.82 12.00 -23.66
C ILE A 7 -26.95 11.41 -22.53
N ALA A 8 -25.73 11.90 -22.33
CA ALA A 8 -24.89 11.45 -21.21
C ALA A 8 -25.53 11.80 -19.86
N ARG A 9 -26.03 13.04 -19.71
CA ARG A 9 -26.83 13.44 -18.54
C ARG A 9 -28.03 12.53 -18.32
N LYS A 10 -28.76 12.19 -19.39
CA LYS A 10 -29.93 11.30 -19.30
C LYS A 10 -29.56 9.89 -18.83
N ILE A 11 -28.47 9.32 -19.36
CA ILE A 11 -27.96 8.00 -18.95
C ILE A 11 -27.58 8.01 -17.47
N LEU A 12 -26.88 9.05 -17.00
CA LEU A 12 -26.46 9.19 -15.61
C LEU A 12 -27.63 9.33 -14.63
N ILE A 13 -28.69 10.05 -14.99
CA ILE A 13 -29.90 10.17 -14.15
C ILE A 13 -30.69 8.85 -14.17
N ALA A 14 -30.76 8.18 -15.32
CA ALA A 14 -31.43 6.89 -15.46
C ALA A 14 -30.78 5.78 -14.62
N SER A 15 -29.47 5.85 -14.39
CA SER A 15 -28.76 4.88 -13.54
C SER A 15 -29.05 5.01 -12.04
N GLN A 16 -29.86 6.00 -11.64
CA GLN A 16 -30.32 6.21 -10.27
C GLN A 16 -31.80 5.77 -10.15
N PRO A 17 -32.07 4.52 -9.72
CA PRO A 17 -33.44 4.03 -9.59
C PRO A 17 -34.24 4.93 -8.65
N GLY A 18 -35.43 5.36 -9.10
CA GLY A 18 -36.32 6.20 -8.29
C GLY A 18 -36.00 7.69 -8.28
N ASN A 19 -34.96 8.16 -9.00
CA ASN A 19 -34.73 9.60 -9.15
C ASN A 19 -35.98 10.27 -9.79
N PRO A 20 -36.63 11.25 -9.15
CA PRO A 20 -37.85 11.87 -9.66
C PRO A 20 -37.71 12.48 -11.05
N LEU A 21 -36.50 12.91 -11.43
CA LEU A 21 -36.22 13.50 -12.74
C LEU A 21 -36.40 12.49 -13.89
N ASN A 22 -36.32 11.18 -13.61
CA ASN A 22 -36.62 10.15 -14.60
C ASN A 22 -38.08 10.15 -15.07
N ARG A 23 -38.98 10.83 -14.34
CA ARG A 23 -40.41 10.94 -14.68
C ARG A 23 -40.72 12.14 -15.59
N SER A 24 -39.74 12.98 -15.88
CA SER A 24 -39.90 14.23 -16.63
C SER A 24 -38.94 14.31 -17.81
N THR A 25 -39.33 15.04 -18.85
CA THR A 25 -38.40 15.41 -19.93
C THR A 25 -37.35 16.37 -19.38
N LEU A 26 -36.07 16.03 -19.54
CA LEU A 26 -34.97 16.88 -19.10
C LEU A 26 -34.89 18.13 -20.00
N PRO A 27 -34.71 19.33 -19.43
CA PRO A 27 -34.60 20.56 -20.20
C PRO A 27 -33.27 20.63 -20.97
N GLU A 28 -33.29 21.33 -22.11
CA GLU A 28 -32.09 21.63 -22.88
C GLU A 28 -31.24 22.70 -22.18
N ALA A 29 -30.24 22.24 -21.44
CA ALA A 29 -29.37 23.05 -20.60
C ALA A 29 -27.89 22.95 -21.02
N HIS A 30 -27.61 23.14 -22.30
CA HIS A 30 -26.25 23.29 -22.81
C HIS A 30 -25.76 24.73 -22.59
N PHE A 31 -24.45 24.95 -22.75
CA PHE A 31 -23.89 26.29 -22.73
C PHE A 31 -24.28 27.03 -24.02
N ARG A 32 -25.34 27.85 -23.93
CA ARG A 32 -25.81 28.69 -25.03
C ARG A 32 -24.81 29.81 -25.32
N THR A 33 -24.65 30.10 -26.61
CA THR A 33 -23.97 31.31 -27.07
C THR A 33 -24.79 32.56 -26.73
N THR A 34 -24.14 33.72 -26.70
CA THR A 34 -24.83 35.01 -26.50
C THR A 34 -25.92 35.22 -27.53
N ASP A 35 -25.69 34.87 -28.80
CA ASP A 35 -26.68 35.04 -29.88
C ASP A 35 -27.88 34.10 -29.72
N GLU A 36 -27.64 32.83 -29.35
CA GLU A 36 -28.73 31.90 -29.00
C GLU A 36 -29.55 32.44 -27.84
N MET A 37 -28.89 32.97 -26.81
CA MET A 37 -29.57 33.53 -25.64
C MET A 37 -30.36 34.80 -26.00
N LEU A 38 -29.83 35.70 -26.84
CA LEU A 38 -30.56 36.86 -27.35
C LEU A 38 -31.80 36.46 -28.16
N ASN A 39 -31.70 35.42 -28.98
CA ASN A 39 -32.82 34.87 -29.75
C ASN A 39 -33.91 34.27 -28.83
N GLU A 40 -33.52 33.51 -27.80
CA GLU A 40 -34.46 32.95 -26.81
C GLU A 40 -35.21 34.04 -26.03
N PHE A 41 -34.58 35.20 -25.80
CA PHE A 41 -35.19 36.35 -25.13
C PHE A 41 -35.76 37.41 -26.10
N HIS A 42 -35.78 37.15 -27.41
CA HIS A 42 -36.22 38.12 -28.42
C HIS A 42 -37.67 38.62 -28.19
N PHE A 43 -38.52 37.77 -27.60
CA PHE A 43 -39.92 38.10 -27.29
C PHE A 43 -40.08 39.29 -26.32
N LEU A 44 -39.02 39.67 -25.58
CA LEU A 44 -39.00 40.83 -24.68
C LEU A 44 -38.69 42.15 -25.40
N GLY A 45 -38.34 42.12 -26.69
CA GLY A 45 -37.82 43.24 -27.45
C GLY A 45 -36.29 43.35 -27.40
N GLU A 46 -35.69 43.87 -28.47
CA GLU A 46 -34.24 43.91 -28.67
C GLU A 46 -33.48 44.63 -27.54
N GLU A 47 -34.00 45.79 -27.11
CA GLU A 47 -33.40 46.57 -26.03
C GLU A 47 -33.36 45.78 -24.72
N LYS A 48 -34.47 45.14 -24.35
CA LYS A 48 -34.55 44.38 -23.09
C LYS A 48 -33.76 43.09 -23.14
N ALA A 49 -33.76 42.39 -24.27
CA ALA A 49 -32.96 41.19 -24.48
C ALA A 49 -31.46 41.52 -24.34
N HIS A 50 -30.98 42.58 -25.00
CA HIS A 50 -29.59 43.01 -24.89
C HIS A 50 -29.23 43.45 -23.45
N GLU A 51 -30.13 44.17 -22.78
CA GLU A 51 -29.95 44.59 -21.38
C GLU A 51 -29.70 43.39 -20.46
N ILE A 52 -30.55 42.36 -20.47
CA ILE A 52 -30.47 41.26 -19.51
C ILE A 52 -29.45 40.18 -19.89
N VAL A 53 -29.19 39.97 -21.19
CA VAL A 53 -28.28 38.91 -21.67
C VAL A 53 -26.84 39.38 -21.71
N VAL A 54 -26.59 40.65 -22.06
CA VAL A 54 -25.24 41.19 -22.28
C VAL A 54 -24.88 42.24 -21.24
N LYS A 55 -25.67 43.31 -21.12
CA LYS A 55 -25.28 44.45 -20.29
C LYS A 55 -25.21 44.06 -18.81
N ASN A 56 -26.30 43.53 -18.25
CA ASN A 56 -26.38 43.20 -16.82
C ASN A 56 -25.43 42.06 -16.43
N THR A 57 -25.17 41.10 -17.33
CA THR A 57 -24.26 39.98 -17.09
C THR A 57 -22.80 40.44 -17.08
N ASN A 58 -22.40 41.32 -17.99
CA ASN A 58 -21.07 41.96 -17.96
C ASN A 58 -20.92 42.88 -16.75
N GLU A 59 -21.92 43.72 -16.45
CA GLU A 59 -21.90 44.56 -15.25
C GLU A 59 -21.77 43.73 -13.96
N LEU A 60 -22.38 42.54 -13.91
CA LEU A 60 -22.18 41.61 -12.80
C LEU A 60 -20.77 41.04 -12.76
N ALA A 61 -20.22 40.62 -13.91
CA ALA A 61 -18.86 40.10 -14.01
C ALA A 61 -17.82 41.16 -13.61
N ASP A 62 -18.00 42.42 -14.02
CA ASP A 62 -17.12 43.55 -13.70
C ASP A 62 -17.10 43.89 -12.20
N ARG A 63 -18.14 43.48 -11.45
CA ARG A 63 -18.21 43.63 -9.99
C ARG A 63 -17.43 42.56 -9.23
N ILE A 64 -17.01 41.48 -9.88
CA ILE A 64 -16.28 40.37 -9.26
C ILE A 64 -14.79 40.68 -9.33
N GLU A 65 -14.14 40.78 -8.17
CA GLU A 65 -12.69 40.93 -8.11
C GLU A 65 -11.96 39.66 -8.56
N ARG A 66 -10.66 39.79 -8.83
CA ARG A 66 -9.83 38.61 -9.12
C ARG A 66 -9.63 37.79 -7.84
N VAL A 67 -10.34 36.66 -7.75
CA VAL A 67 -10.19 35.70 -6.65
C VAL A 67 -9.16 34.63 -7.02
N VAL A 68 -8.24 34.34 -6.10
CA VAL A 68 -7.28 33.23 -6.21
C VAL A 68 -7.75 32.12 -5.24
N PRO A 69 -8.40 31.05 -5.74
CA PRO A 69 -9.06 30.07 -4.88
C PRO A 69 -8.11 29.08 -4.20
N ILE A 70 -6.86 28.98 -4.66
CA ILE A 70 -5.82 28.09 -4.13
C ILE A 70 -4.56 28.93 -3.97
N LYS A 71 -3.92 28.86 -2.80
CA LYS A 71 -2.71 29.65 -2.51
C LYS A 71 -1.51 29.09 -3.28
N ASP A 72 -0.44 29.88 -3.38
CA ASP A 72 0.77 29.50 -4.12
C ASP A 72 1.93 29.03 -3.23
N GLU A 73 1.81 29.19 -1.90
CA GLU A 73 2.86 28.90 -0.93
C GLU A 73 2.51 27.71 -0.03
N LEU A 74 3.55 27.06 0.50
CA LEU A 74 3.45 26.02 1.51
C LEU A 74 3.43 26.65 2.92
N TYR A 75 2.45 26.28 3.72
CA TYR A 75 2.28 26.73 5.09
C TYR A 75 2.55 25.56 6.02
N THR A 76 3.60 25.67 6.85
CA THR A 76 4.06 24.59 7.73
C THR A 76 3.67 24.83 9.18
N PRO A 77 3.32 23.77 9.94
CA PRO A 77 3.02 23.89 11.36
C PRO A 77 4.29 24.28 12.12
N ARG A 78 4.12 25.05 13.21
CA ARG A 78 5.21 25.42 14.12
C ARG A 78 5.10 24.60 15.39
N MET A 79 6.24 24.11 15.87
CA MET A 79 6.36 23.44 17.16
C MET A 79 7.62 23.96 17.84
N GLU A 80 7.45 24.65 18.96
CA GLU A 80 8.55 25.24 19.71
C GLU A 80 9.54 24.15 20.16
N GLY A 81 10.84 24.39 19.97
CA GLY A 81 11.91 23.45 20.32
C GLY A 81 12.09 22.26 19.37
N ALA A 82 11.26 22.12 18.31
CA ALA A 82 11.34 20.95 17.43
C ALA A 82 12.68 20.80 16.69
N ASN A 83 13.33 21.92 16.35
CA ASN A 83 14.63 21.92 15.68
C ASN A 83 15.74 21.38 16.60
N GLU A 84 15.77 21.86 17.84
CA GLU A 84 16.70 21.45 18.87
C GLU A 84 16.46 19.98 19.24
N GLU A 85 15.20 19.59 19.48
CA GLU A 85 14.81 18.24 19.88
C GLU A 85 15.20 17.19 18.82
N ILE A 86 14.97 17.46 17.53
CA ILE A 86 15.39 16.56 16.45
C ILE A 86 16.91 16.41 16.40
N ARG A 87 17.66 17.52 16.51
CA ARG A 87 19.13 17.46 16.54
C ARG A 87 19.60 16.63 17.74
N GLU A 88 19.12 16.92 18.94
CA GLU A 88 19.52 16.22 20.16
C GLU A 88 19.18 14.73 20.10
N LEU A 89 17.97 14.37 19.65
CA LEU A 89 17.53 12.99 19.52
C LEU A 89 18.41 12.22 18.52
N SER A 90 18.68 12.80 17.35
CA SER A 90 19.53 12.15 16.34
C SER A 90 20.95 11.91 16.84
N TYR A 91 21.59 12.91 17.47
CA TYR A 91 22.94 12.76 18.01
C TYR A 91 22.98 11.78 19.18
N ALA A 92 22.00 11.83 20.09
CA ALA A 92 21.95 10.93 21.24
C ALA A 92 21.82 9.47 20.79
N ASN A 93 20.95 9.17 19.82
CA ASN A 93 20.78 7.82 19.31
C ASN A 93 21.96 7.36 18.45
N ALA A 94 22.56 8.26 17.66
CA ALA A 94 23.80 7.96 16.96
C ALA A 94 24.92 7.59 17.94
N ARG A 95 25.07 8.31 19.06
CA ARG A 95 26.10 7.98 20.08
C ARG A 95 25.84 6.64 20.78
N LYS A 96 24.57 6.29 21.02
CA LYS A 96 24.23 4.95 21.55
C LYS A 96 24.68 3.83 20.61
N LEU A 97 24.61 4.05 19.30
CA LEU A 97 24.92 3.05 18.29
C LEU A 97 26.41 3.03 17.91
N TYR A 98 27.01 4.19 17.62
CA TYR A 98 28.38 4.33 17.11
C TYR A 98 29.40 4.83 18.15
N GLY A 99 28.98 5.07 19.40
CA GLY A 99 29.85 5.53 20.48
C GLY A 99 29.86 7.06 20.65
N GLU A 100 30.40 7.53 21.77
CA GLU A 100 30.47 8.97 22.08
C GLU A 100 31.33 9.74 21.06
N ASP A 101 32.46 9.17 20.68
CA ASP A 101 33.33 9.68 19.61
C ASP A 101 32.83 9.18 18.25
N LEU A 102 31.82 9.86 17.70
CA LEU A 102 31.18 9.49 16.44
C LEU A 102 32.19 9.45 15.28
N PRO A 103 32.12 8.43 14.41
CA PRO A 103 32.89 8.41 13.16
C PRO A 103 32.60 9.64 12.28
N GLN A 104 33.60 10.17 11.60
CA GLN A 104 33.46 11.38 10.78
C GLN A 104 32.35 11.24 9.72
N ILE A 105 32.22 10.06 9.10
CA ILE A 105 31.15 9.78 8.12
C ILE A 105 29.74 9.96 8.70
N VAL A 106 29.55 9.63 9.99
CA VAL A 106 28.27 9.79 10.69
C VAL A 106 28.02 11.27 11.01
N ILE A 107 29.06 11.99 11.47
CA ILE A 107 28.98 13.42 11.76
C ILE A 107 28.63 14.21 10.50
N ASP A 108 29.35 13.95 9.40
CA ASP A 108 29.15 14.62 8.12
C ASP A 108 27.74 14.38 7.58
N ARG A 109 27.23 13.15 7.70
CA ARG A 109 25.86 12.80 7.32
C ARG A 109 24.84 13.55 8.17
N LEU A 110 24.97 13.53 9.50
CA LEU A 110 24.03 14.19 10.41
C LEU A 110 24.00 15.71 10.19
N GLU A 111 25.15 16.39 10.13
CA GLU A 111 25.16 17.85 9.96
C GLU A 111 24.61 18.27 8.59
N LYS A 112 24.92 17.52 7.52
CA LYS A 112 24.35 17.78 6.19
C LYS A 112 22.84 17.64 6.20
N GLU A 113 22.32 16.53 6.73
CA GLU A 113 20.88 16.26 6.75
C GLU A 113 20.13 17.23 7.67
N LEU A 114 20.60 17.43 8.91
CA LEU A 114 19.96 18.31 9.89
C LEU A 114 19.93 19.76 9.39
N LYS A 115 21.00 20.24 8.75
CA LYS A 115 21.00 21.58 8.15
C LYS A 115 19.92 21.72 7.08
N SER A 116 19.72 20.69 6.24
CA SER A 116 18.68 20.68 5.22
C SER A 116 17.27 20.59 5.83
N ILE A 117 17.05 19.65 6.76
CA ILE A 117 15.75 19.41 7.40
C ILE A 117 15.30 20.64 8.19
N ILE A 118 16.18 21.21 9.02
CA ILE A 118 15.89 22.40 9.83
C ILE A 118 15.77 23.64 8.94
N GLY A 119 16.70 23.82 7.99
CA GLY A 119 16.74 24.99 7.10
C GLY A 119 15.49 25.13 6.22
N ASN A 120 14.86 24.01 5.84
CA ASN A 120 13.63 23.99 5.06
C ASN A 120 12.36 23.81 5.91
N GLY A 121 12.46 23.84 7.24
CA GLY A 121 11.29 23.80 8.15
C GLY A 121 10.63 22.43 8.30
N PHE A 122 11.34 21.32 8.02
CA PHE A 122 10.80 19.95 8.08
C PHE A 122 11.04 19.25 9.42
N ALA A 123 11.72 19.87 10.39
CA ALA A 123 11.95 19.24 11.69
C ALA A 123 10.65 18.85 12.42
N VAL A 124 9.61 19.67 12.27
CA VAL A 124 8.31 19.44 12.90
C VAL A 124 7.71 18.10 12.43
N ILE A 125 7.65 17.84 11.11
CA ILE A 125 7.08 16.59 10.57
C ILE A 125 7.89 15.36 10.97
N TYR A 126 9.21 15.47 11.10
CA TYR A 126 10.04 14.38 11.62
C TYR A 126 9.64 14.07 13.06
N LEU A 127 9.50 15.10 13.89
CA LEU A 127 9.19 14.94 15.29
C LEU A 127 7.79 14.35 15.52
N ILE A 128 6.81 14.77 14.72
CA ILE A 128 5.46 14.21 14.75
C ILE A 128 5.48 12.74 14.33
N SER A 129 6.18 12.42 13.23
CA SER A 129 6.34 11.05 12.75
C SER A 129 7.01 10.17 13.80
N GLN A 130 8.05 10.67 14.45
CA GLN A 130 8.72 9.98 15.56
C GLN A 130 7.77 9.71 16.72
N ARG A 131 6.96 10.70 17.12
CA ARG A 131 5.97 10.53 18.19
C ARG A 131 4.89 9.51 17.84
N LEU A 132 4.43 9.49 16.58
CA LEU A 132 3.46 8.51 16.09
C LEU A 132 4.03 7.08 16.11
N VAL A 133 5.25 6.89 15.61
CA VAL A 133 5.93 5.59 15.62
C VAL A 133 6.18 5.13 17.05
N LYS A 134 6.74 5.99 17.90
CA LYS A 134 7.00 5.67 19.30
C LYS A 134 5.73 5.27 20.03
N LYS A 135 4.64 6.02 19.87
CA LYS A 135 3.36 5.67 20.49
C LYS A 135 2.85 4.30 20.01
N SER A 136 2.94 4.01 18.71
CA SER A 136 2.56 2.70 18.18
C SER A 136 3.38 1.57 18.81
N LEU A 137 4.69 1.75 18.93
CA LEU A 137 5.59 0.77 19.56
C LEU A 137 5.28 0.58 21.05
N ASP A 138 5.04 1.67 21.78
CA ASP A 138 4.66 1.64 23.20
C ASP A 138 3.31 0.91 23.42
N ASP A 139 2.39 1.03 22.45
CA ASP A 139 1.11 0.32 22.42
C ASP A 139 1.23 -1.12 21.87
N GLY A 140 2.44 -1.58 21.52
CA GLY A 140 2.73 -2.94 21.09
C GLY A 140 2.71 -3.19 19.57
N TYR A 141 2.44 -2.18 18.75
CA TYR A 141 2.35 -2.32 17.29
C TYR A 141 3.60 -1.82 16.59
N LEU A 142 4.31 -2.72 15.89
CA LEU A 142 5.42 -2.36 15.03
C LEU A 142 4.92 -1.46 13.88
N VAL A 143 5.77 -0.52 13.43
CA VAL A 143 5.47 0.33 12.27
C VAL A 143 6.43 -0.03 11.14
N GLY A 144 5.87 -0.37 9.98
CA GLY A 144 6.64 -0.60 8.77
C GLY A 144 7.13 0.72 8.18
N SER A 145 8.40 0.76 7.79
CA SER A 145 8.97 1.90 7.05
C SER A 145 8.44 1.92 5.61
N ARG A 146 8.21 3.10 5.03
CA ARG A 146 7.73 3.23 3.65
C ARG A 146 8.28 4.48 2.96
N GLY A 147 8.42 4.39 1.65
CA GLY A 147 8.65 5.54 0.79
C GLY A 147 10.10 6.01 0.85
N SER A 148 10.32 7.31 0.65
CA SER A 148 11.68 7.88 0.57
C SER A 148 12.27 8.33 1.90
N VAL A 149 11.53 8.28 3.02
CA VAL A 149 12.05 8.73 4.32
C VAL A 149 13.22 7.87 4.81
N GLY A 150 13.26 6.59 4.40
CA GLY A 150 14.40 5.69 4.66
C GLY A 150 15.72 6.11 4.01
N SER A 151 15.72 7.12 3.12
CA SER A 151 16.93 7.74 2.60
C SER A 151 17.59 8.71 3.60
N SER A 152 16.92 9.06 4.69
CA SER A 152 17.42 10.00 5.71
C SER A 152 17.99 9.27 6.93
N PHE A 153 19.27 9.47 7.21
CA PHE A 153 19.91 8.92 8.40
C PHE A 153 19.40 9.60 9.68
N VAL A 154 19.00 10.87 9.60
CA VAL A 154 18.27 11.55 10.69
C VAL A 154 16.99 10.78 11.01
N ALA A 155 16.23 10.34 10.00
CA ALA A 155 15.01 9.55 10.21
C ALA A 155 15.31 8.21 10.91
N THR A 156 16.40 7.53 10.54
CA THR A 156 16.88 6.31 11.21
C THR A 156 17.19 6.59 12.69
N MET A 157 17.93 7.67 12.96
CA MET A 157 18.35 8.02 14.32
C MET A 157 17.20 8.55 15.17
N THR A 158 16.12 9.03 14.57
CA THR A 158 14.88 9.38 15.26
C THR A 158 13.88 8.21 15.28
N GLU A 159 14.27 6.99 14.88
CA GLU A 159 13.42 5.79 14.90
C GLU A 159 12.13 5.92 14.08
N ILE A 160 12.11 6.79 13.06
CA ILE A 160 10.99 6.91 12.11
C ILE A 160 11.02 5.76 11.09
N THR A 161 12.23 5.28 10.78
CA THR A 161 12.50 4.24 9.80
C THR A 161 13.53 3.25 10.34
N GLU A 162 13.37 1.97 10.01
CA GLU A 162 14.35 0.92 10.31
C GLU A 162 15.46 0.84 9.25
N VAL A 163 15.29 1.51 8.11
CA VAL A 163 16.30 1.56 7.05
C VAL A 163 17.43 2.51 7.46
N ASN A 164 18.67 2.02 7.48
CA ASN A 164 19.87 2.83 7.66
C ASN A 164 20.54 3.13 6.29
N PRO A 165 20.54 4.39 5.85
CA PRO A 165 21.01 4.76 4.52
C PRO A 165 22.52 5.01 4.41
N LEU A 166 23.30 4.75 5.47
CA LEU A 166 24.76 4.82 5.38
C LEU A 166 25.30 3.72 4.44
N PRO A 167 26.55 3.86 3.96
CA PRO A 167 27.23 2.77 3.24
C PRO A 167 27.29 1.49 4.09
N PRO A 168 27.44 0.29 3.50
CA PRO A 168 27.58 -0.96 4.22
C PRO A 168 28.66 -0.88 5.30
N HIS A 169 28.38 -1.39 6.49
CA HIS A 169 29.31 -1.32 7.61
C HIS A 169 29.04 -2.34 8.70
N TYR A 170 30.07 -2.61 9.50
CA TYR A 170 29.95 -3.30 10.77
C TYR A 170 29.86 -2.30 11.93
N ILE A 171 29.15 -2.69 13.00
CA ILE A 171 29.10 -1.97 14.27
C ILE A 171 29.29 -2.97 15.41
N CYS A 172 30.24 -2.72 16.31
CA CYS A 172 30.34 -3.51 17.52
C CYS A 172 29.31 -3.04 18.57
N PRO A 173 28.38 -3.90 19.03
CA PRO A 173 27.38 -3.48 20.03
C PRO A 173 28.00 -3.10 21.38
N ASN A 174 29.19 -3.62 21.70
CA ASN A 174 29.86 -3.41 22.98
C ASN A 174 30.87 -2.25 22.93
N CYS A 175 31.94 -2.38 22.12
CA CYS A 175 33.01 -1.38 22.07
C CYS A 175 32.74 -0.23 21.08
N LYS A 176 31.62 -0.27 20.36
CA LYS A 176 31.14 0.79 19.45
C LYS A 176 32.04 1.12 18.25
N THR A 177 33.11 0.35 18.02
CA THR A 177 33.93 0.47 16.81
C THR A 177 33.12 0.10 15.58
N SER A 178 33.32 0.85 14.49
CA SER A 178 32.68 0.61 13.20
C SER A 178 33.68 0.55 12.05
N GLU A 179 33.31 -0.19 11.01
CA GLU A 179 34.11 -0.40 9.78
C GLU A 179 33.19 -0.19 8.58
N PHE A 180 33.46 0.83 7.76
CA PHE A 180 32.62 1.22 6.61
C PHE A 180 33.24 0.82 5.28
N PHE A 181 32.40 0.44 4.32
CA PHE A 181 32.78 0.06 2.95
C PHE A 181 32.16 1.05 1.95
N ASN A 182 32.99 1.89 1.34
CA ASN A 182 32.56 2.98 0.43
C ASN A 182 33.04 2.80 -1.01
N ASP A 183 33.56 1.62 -1.36
CA ASP A 183 34.11 1.32 -2.68
C ASP A 183 33.05 0.75 -3.66
N GLY A 184 31.80 0.64 -3.22
CA GLY A 184 30.70 0.06 -4.00
C GLY A 184 30.79 -1.45 -4.20
N SER A 185 31.74 -2.14 -3.54
CA SER A 185 31.92 -3.58 -3.68
C SER A 185 30.83 -4.42 -2.99
N VAL A 186 30.13 -3.82 -2.03
CA VAL A 186 29.06 -4.43 -1.25
C VAL A 186 27.77 -3.62 -1.47
N GLY A 187 26.67 -4.28 -1.85
CA GLY A 187 25.40 -3.62 -2.14
C GLY A 187 24.58 -3.25 -0.90
N SER A 188 24.67 -4.07 0.15
CA SER A 188 24.03 -3.87 1.45
C SER A 188 24.90 -4.42 2.57
N GLY A 189 24.91 -3.76 3.72
CA GLY A 189 25.52 -4.27 4.94
C GLY A 189 24.95 -5.63 5.35
N PHE A 190 23.69 -5.91 5.02
CA PHE A 190 23.07 -7.20 5.31
C PHE A 190 23.66 -8.37 4.50
N ASP A 191 24.41 -8.08 3.43
CA ASP A 191 25.13 -9.09 2.65
C ASP A 191 26.54 -9.38 3.21
N LEU A 192 26.99 -8.61 4.21
CA LEU A 192 28.27 -8.84 4.85
C LEU A 192 28.27 -10.18 5.60
N PRO A 193 29.38 -10.95 5.55
CA PRO A 193 29.48 -12.18 6.32
C PRO A 193 29.48 -11.91 7.83
N ASP A 194 29.03 -12.87 8.63
CA ASP A 194 29.16 -12.75 10.08
C ASP A 194 30.63 -12.60 10.50
N LYS A 195 30.91 -11.55 11.28
CA LYS A 195 32.23 -11.20 11.79
C LYS A 195 32.16 -10.93 13.29
N THR A 196 33.25 -11.23 14.00
CA THR A 196 33.39 -10.89 15.42
C THR A 196 34.30 -9.68 15.58
N CYS A 197 34.04 -8.87 16.60
CA CYS A 197 34.84 -7.70 16.91
C CYS A 197 36.25 -8.13 17.37
N GLU A 198 37.28 -7.66 16.68
CA GLU A 198 38.68 -7.97 17.03
C GLU A 198 39.08 -7.47 18.42
N THR A 199 38.46 -6.38 18.88
CA THR A 199 38.78 -5.74 20.17
C THR A 199 38.12 -6.44 21.37
N CYS A 200 36.88 -6.91 21.24
CA CYS A 200 36.10 -7.41 22.38
C CYS A 200 35.39 -8.76 22.16
N GLY A 201 35.52 -9.37 20.98
CA GLY A 201 34.96 -10.69 20.65
C GLY A 201 33.44 -10.72 20.44
N ALA A 202 32.72 -9.62 20.63
CA ALA A 202 31.27 -9.58 20.40
C ALA A 202 30.93 -9.77 18.91
N PRO A 203 29.83 -10.47 18.56
CA PRO A 203 29.31 -10.50 17.20
C PRO A 203 29.04 -9.07 16.71
N LEU A 204 29.47 -8.76 15.49
CA LEU A 204 29.26 -7.45 14.89
C LEU A 204 27.85 -7.36 14.31
N ILE A 205 27.21 -6.21 14.50
CA ILE A 205 25.98 -5.84 13.80
C ILE A 205 26.37 -5.43 12.38
N LYS A 206 25.53 -5.82 11.41
CA LYS A 206 25.67 -5.53 9.99
C LYS A 206 24.62 -4.50 9.59
N GLU A 207 25.00 -3.39 8.98
CA GLU A 207 24.05 -2.34 8.61
C GLU A 207 24.49 -1.52 7.40
N GLY A 208 23.58 -0.70 6.87
CA GLY A 208 23.84 0.28 5.82
C GLY A 208 23.42 -0.19 4.42
N GLN A 209 22.58 0.59 3.75
CA GLN A 209 21.96 0.25 2.47
C GLN A 209 22.47 1.11 1.29
N ASP A 210 23.46 1.98 1.54
CA ASP A 210 24.03 2.96 0.61
C ASP A 210 22.97 3.77 -0.14
N ILE A 211 22.21 4.60 0.60
CA ILE A 211 21.09 5.36 0.04
C ILE A 211 21.38 6.86 0.16
N PRO A 212 21.38 7.63 -0.96
CA PRO A 212 21.62 9.06 -0.92
C PRO A 212 20.45 9.82 -0.31
N PHE A 213 20.75 10.76 0.57
CA PHE A 213 19.74 11.61 1.24
C PHE A 213 18.90 12.44 0.25
N GLU A 214 19.52 12.86 -0.85
CA GLU A 214 18.92 13.69 -1.88
C GLU A 214 17.72 13.03 -2.57
N THR A 215 17.61 11.69 -2.54
CA THR A 215 16.40 10.97 -2.96
C THR A 215 15.14 11.46 -2.23
N PHE A 216 15.30 11.91 -0.99
CA PHE A 216 14.23 12.41 -0.15
C PHE A 216 13.92 13.89 -0.42
N LEU A 217 14.89 14.79 -0.22
CA LEU A 217 14.70 16.27 -0.23
C LEU A 217 15.33 17.00 -1.43
N GLY A 218 15.97 16.28 -2.34
CA GLY A 218 16.80 16.89 -3.39
C GLY A 218 18.03 17.60 -2.81
N PHE A 219 18.72 18.35 -3.66
CA PHE A 219 19.93 19.10 -3.27
C PHE A 219 19.62 20.46 -2.66
N LYS A 220 18.49 21.07 -3.02
CA LYS A 220 18.13 22.44 -2.62
C LYS A 220 16.97 22.49 -1.62
N GLY A 221 16.41 21.35 -1.22
CA GLY A 221 15.18 21.32 -0.42
C GLY A 221 13.95 21.77 -1.21
N ASP A 222 14.02 21.76 -2.54
CA ASP A 222 12.97 22.18 -3.46
C ASP A 222 11.82 21.17 -3.58
N LYS A 223 11.97 20.01 -2.94
CA LYS A 223 10.93 18.98 -2.85
C LYS A 223 10.31 18.98 -1.46
N VAL A 224 9.00 19.18 -1.40
CA VAL A 224 8.22 18.94 -0.17
C VAL A 224 8.22 17.43 0.13
N PRO A 225 8.70 17.00 1.30
CA PRO A 225 8.75 15.59 1.67
C PRO A 225 7.38 15.09 2.16
N ASP A 226 7.00 13.90 1.67
CA ASP A 226 5.95 13.08 2.27
C ASP A 226 6.64 12.03 3.17
N ILE A 227 6.24 11.95 4.45
CA ILE A 227 6.66 10.86 5.35
C ILE A 227 5.55 9.81 5.37
N ASP A 228 5.84 8.66 4.76
CA ASP A 228 4.93 7.52 4.69
C ASP A 228 5.23 6.53 5.82
N LEU A 229 4.20 6.14 6.57
CA LEU A 229 4.31 5.16 7.64
C LEU A 229 3.25 4.08 7.48
N ASN A 230 3.67 2.81 7.48
CA ASN A 230 2.77 1.66 7.43
C ASN A 230 2.48 1.20 8.87
N PHE A 231 1.33 1.60 9.40
CA PHE A 231 0.80 1.07 10.66
C PHE A 231 0.03 -0.24 10.39
N SER A 232 -0.14 -1.05 11.42
CA SER A 232 -1.13 -2.13 11.36
C SER A 232 -2.50 -1.56 11.02
N GLY A 233 -3.26 -2.25 10.15
CA GLY A 233 -4.63 -1.87 9.82
C GLY A 233 -5.53 -1.71 11.06
N GLU A 234 -5.28 -2.51 12.10
CA GLU A 234 -5.99 -2.44 13.38
C GLU A 234 -5.66 -1.17 14.18
N TYR A 235 -4.40 -0.73 14.12
CA TYR A 235 -3.89 0.40 14.90
C TYR A 235 -3.98 1.74 14.14
N GLN A 236 -4.17 1.72 12.82
CA GLN A 236 -4.26 2.91 11.98
C GLN A 236 -5.23 3.98 12.52
N PRO A 237 -6.46 3.64 12.98
CA PRO A 237 -7.37 4.64 13.56
C PRO A 237 -6.82 5.30 14.83
N ASN A 238 -6.07 4.56 15.65
CA ASN A 238 -5.46 5.07 16.88
C ASN A 238 -4.32 6.05 16.54
N ALA A 239 -3.49 5.72 15.55
CA ALA A 239 -2.46 6.62 15.04
C ALA A 239 -3.08 7.90 14.45
N HIS A 240 -4.18 7.80 13.69
CA HIS A 240 -4.92 8.98 13.22
C HIS A 240 -5.40 9.84 14.39
N ASN A 241 -6.08 9.25 15.38
CA ASN A 241 -6.62 9.98 16.53
C ASN A 241 -5.52 10.62 17.38
N TYR A 242 -4.32 10.04 17.45
CA TYR A 242 -3.22 10.67 18.15
C TYR A 242 -2.78 11.99 17.51
N THR A 243 -2.98 12.19 16.20
CA THR A 243 -2.72 13.49 15.59
C THR A 243 -3.65 14.59 16.14
N LYS A 244 -4.90 14.28 16.49
CA LYS A 244 -5.80 15.22 17.18
C LYS A 244 -5.26 15.63 18.55
N VAL A 245 -4.62 14.72 19.26
CA VAL A 245 -3.97 15.01 20.55
C VAL A 245 -2.74 15.90 20.36
N LEU A 246 -1.96 15.67 19.30
CA LEU A 246 -0.74 16.42 19.02
C LEU A 246 -1.01 17.86 18.54
N PHE A 247 -2.09 18.08 17.79
CA PHE A 247 -2.32 19.36 17.10
C PHE A 247 -3.61 20.09 17.50
N GLY A 248 -4.57 19.41 18.13
CA GLY A 248 -5.93 19.89 18.31
C GLY A 248 -6.88 19.36 17.24
N GLU A 249 -8.13 19.10 17.64
CA GLU A 249 -9.16 18.51 16.76
C GLU A 249 -9.55 19.40 15.57
N ASP A 250 -9.41 20.72 15.71
CA ASP A 250 -9.71 21.73 14.69
C ASP A 250 -8.54 21.99 13.72
N LYS A 251 -7.38 21.35 13.95
CA LYS A 251 -6.16 21.53 13.16
C LYS A 251 -5.75 20.31 12.35
N VAL A 252 -6.51 19.22 12.43
CA VAL A 252 -6.27 18.02 11.63
C VAL A 252 -7.54 17.54 10.93
N PHE A 253 -7.43 17.26 9.64
CA PHE A 253 -8.54 16.80 8.82
C PHE A 253 -8.12 15.59 8.01
N ARG A 254 -9.06 14.66 7.77
CA ARG A 254 -8.79 13.57 6.83
C ARG A 254 -8.81 14.14 5.41
N ALA A 255 -7.84 13.79 4.57
CA ALA A 255 -7.93 14.19 3.15
C ALA A 255 -9.19 13.56 2.51
N GLY A 256 -10.02 14.38 1.88
CA GLY A 256 -11.21 13.93 1.16
C GLY A 256 -10.88 13.33 -0.20
N THR A 257 -11.75 12.48 -0.72
CA THR A 257 -11.67 11.97 -2.09
C THR A 257 -12.98 12.18 -2.83
N ILE A 258 -12.88 12.39 -4.14
CA ILE A 258 -14.04 12.53 -5.04
C ILE A 258 -14.12 11.27 -5.91
N GLY A 259 -15.10 10.41 -5.62
CA GLY A 259 -15.36 9.22 -6.41
C GLY A 259 -16.05 9.58 -7.71
N THR A 260 -15.42 9.33 -8.85
CA THR A 260 -15.96 9.63 -10.18
C THR A 260 -16.46 8.36 -10.89
N VAL A 261 -17.28 8.54 -11.93
CA VAL A 261 -17.68 7.44 -12.81
C VAL A 261 -16.48 7.03 -13.67
N ALA A 262 -15.91 5.87 -13.37
CA ALA A 262 -14.87 5.23 -14.18
C ALA A 262 -15.48 4.45 -15.37
N GLU A 263 -14.65 4.11 -16.35
CA GLU A 263 -15.06 3.50 -17.63
C GLU A 263 -15.93 2.24 -17.46
N LYS A 264 -15.55 1.33 -16.55
CA LYS A 264 -16.31 0.10 -16.26
C LYS A 264 -17.73 0.40 -15.73
N THR A 265 -17.85 1.40 -14.87
CA THR A 265 -19.15 1.83 -14.32
C THR A 265 -19.98 2.53 -15.39
N ALA A 266 -19.37 3.42 -16.16
CA ALA A 266 -20.03 4.08 -17.30
C ALA A 266 -20.54 3.05 -18.31
N PHE A 267 -19.77 2.01 -18.64
CA PHE A 267 -20.20 0.92 -19.50
C PHE A 267 -21.45 0.21 -18.96
N GLY A 268 -21.48 -0.09 -17.65
CA GLY A 268 -22.65 -0.64 -16.99
C GLY A 268 -23.88 0.27 -17.09
N TYR A 269 -23.73 1.57 -16.88
CA TYR A 269 -24.82 2.55 -17.00
C TYR A 269 -25.36 2.66 -18.42
N VAL A 270 -24.47 2.76 -19.40
CA VAL A 270 -24.86 2.85 -20.82
C VAL A 270 -25.58 1.58 -21.26
N LYS A 271 -25.06 0.39 -20.92
CA LYS A 271 -25.71 -0.88 -21.25
C LYS A 271 -27.06 -1.03 -20.55
N GLY A 272 -27.15 -0.71 -19.27
CA GLY A 272 -28.40 -0.72 -18.52
C GLY A 272 -29.45 0.17 -19.17
N TYR A 273 -29.11 1.44 -19.43
CA TYR A 273 -29.99 2.38 -20.10
C TYR A 273 -30.45 1.89 -21.48
N LEU A 274 -29.53 1.42 -22.32
CA LEU A 274 -29.88 0.93 -23.66
C LEU A 274 -30.81 -0.30 -23.60
N ASN A 275 -30.58 -1.21 -22.67
CA ASN A 275 -31.42 -2.38 -22.45
C ASN A 275 -32.82 -1.99 -21.97
N ASP A 276 -32.92 -1.07 -20.99
CA ASP A 276 -34.21 -0.59 -20.46
C ASP A 276 -35.05 0.11 -21.53
N GLN A 277 -34.40 0.72 -22.53
CA GLN A 277 -35.07 1.35 -23.67
C GLN A 277 -35.30 0.39 -24.86
N GLY A 278 -34.83 -0.85 -24.79
CA GLY A 278 -34.90 -1.80 -25.91
C GLY A 278 -34.08 -1.37 -27.14
N ILE A 279 -33.02 -0.58 -26.94
CA ILE A 279 -32.21 0.00 -28.02
C ILE A 279 -30.92 -0.80 -28.17
N HIS A 280 -30.65 -1.30 -29.38
CA HIS A 280 -29.36 -1.86 -29.73
C HIS A 280 -28.50 -0.83 -30.47
N LYS A 281 -27.25 -0.64 -29.99
CA LYS A 281 -26.24 0.24 -30.60
C LYS A 281 -24.97 -0.54 -30.91
N ARG A 282 -24.21 -0.07 -31.90
CA ARG A 282 -22.88 -0.60 -32.26
C ARG A 282 -21.88 -0.34 -31.13
N GLY A 283 -20.85 -1.18 -31.01
CA GLY A 283 -19.78 -1.03 -30.01
C GLY A 283 -19.21 0.38 -29.97
N ALA A 284 -18.83 0.94 -31.13
CA ALA A 284 -18.29 2.30 -31.23
C ALA A 284 -19.21 3.40 -30.64
N GLU A 285 -20.53 3.25 -30.74
CA GLU A 285 -21.46 4.21 -30.14
C GLU A 285 -21.57 4.02 -28.62
N ILE A 286 -21.50 2.78 -28.15
CA ILE A 286 -21.43 2.48 -26.71
C ILE A 286 -20.17 3.09 -26.12
N ASP A 287 -19.01 2.90 -26.75
CA ASP A 287 -17.73 3.43 -26.28
C ASP A 287 -17.73 4.97 -26.26
N ARG A 288 -18.37 5.61 -27.25
CA ARG A 288 -18.58 7.07 -27.25
C ARG A 288 -19.45 7.53 -26.08
N LEU A 289 -20.58 6.88 -25.83
CA LEU A 289 -21.49 7.21 -24.72
C LEU A 289 -20.81 6.98 -23.36
N VAL A 290 -19.99 5.94 -23.25
CA VAL A 290 -19.18 5.64 -22.07
C VAL A 290 -18.24 6.81 -21.77
N LYS A 291 -17.48 7.28 -22.77
CA LYS A 291 -16.61 8.46 -22.62
C LYS A 291 -17.36 9.72 -22.18
N GLY A 292 -18.59 9.93 -22.67
CA GLY A 292 -19.42 11.06 -22.26
C GLY A 292 -19.91 10.98 -20.80
N CYS A 293 -19.93 9.79 -20.20
CA CYS A 293 -20.37 9.59 -18.81
C CYS A 293 -19.19 9.56 -17.81
N THR A 294 -17.96 9.35 -18.27
CA THR A 294 -16.78 9.24 -17.40
C THR A 294 -16.36 10.57 -16.78
N GLY A 295 -15.80 10.52 -15.58
CA GLY A 295 -15.28 11.70 -14.86
C GLY A 295 -16.32 12.46 -14.05
N VAL A 296 -17.62 12.21 -14.25
CA VAL A 296 -18.68 12.83 -13.44
C VAL A 296 -18.59 12.36 -11.98
N LYS A 297 -18.67 13.29 -11.03
CA LYS A 297 -18.73 12.98 -9.59
C LYS A 297 -19.92 12.06 -9.29
N ARG A 298 -19.67 11.01 -8.51
CA ARG A 298 -20.66 10.05 -8.04
C ARG A 298 -20.78 10.06 -6.51
N THR A 299 -19.67 10.07 -5.79
CA THR A 299 -19.63 10.04 -4.30
C THR A 299 -18.47 10.87 -3.77
N THR A 300 -18.43 11.09 -2.46
CA THR A 300 -17.22 11.52 -1.74
C THR A 300 -16.77 10.41 -0.80
N GLY A 301 -15.50 10.42 -0.41
CA GLY A 301 -14.91 9.41 0.46
C GLY A 301 -13.71 9.95 1.23
N GLN A 302 -12.91 9.03 1.78
CA GLN A 302 -11.73 9.33 2.58
C GLN A 302 -10.46 8.89 1.84
N HIS A 303 -9.37 9.63 2.02
CA HIS A 303 -8.05 9.17 1.63
C HIS A 303 -7.67 7.95 2.50
N PRO A 304 -6.93 6.95 1.96
CA PRO A 304 -6.58 5.74 2.71
C PRO A 304 -5.80 5.97 4.00
N GLY A 305 -5.06 7.07 4.14
CA GLY A 305 -4.33 7.38 5.39
C GLY A 305 -3.86 8.82 5.58
N GLY A 306 -4.25 9.73 4.68
CA GLY A 306 -3.66 11.06 4.60
C GLY A 306 -4.33 12.02 5.57
N ILE A 307 -3.57 12.50 6.56
CA ILE A 307 -4.03 13.53 7.52
C ILE A 307 -3.44 14.87 7.12
N ILE A 308 -4.31 15.83 6.86
CA ILE A 308 -3.95 17.23 6.57
C ILE A 308 -3.73 17.95 7.89
N VAL A 309 -2.58 18.59 8.04
CA VAL A 309 -2.22 19.37 9.23
C VAL A 309 -2.29 20.85 8.90
N VAL A 310 -3.17 21.57 9.60
CA VAL A 310 -3.35 23.01 9.47
C VAL A 310 -2.45 23.73 10.48
N PRO A 311 -1.61 24.68 10.04
CA PRO A 311 -0.81 25.48 10.98
C PRO A 311 -1.70 26.24 11.97
N ASP A 312 -1.21 26.40 13.20
CA ASP A 312 -1.93 27.08 14.28
C ASP A 312 -2.29 28.54 13.95
N TYR A 313 -1.44 29.20 13.15
CA TYR A 313 -1.62 30.58 12.67
C TYR A 313 -2.52 30.71 11.42
N MET A 314 -3.10 29.63 10.91
CA MET A 314 -4.02 29.60 9.76
C MET A 314 -5.33 28.89 10.11
N ASP A 315 -6.35 29.05 9.27
CA ASP A 315 -7.62 28.31 9.34
C ASP A 315 -7.74 27.31 8.18
N ILE A 316 -8.46 26.19 8.36
CA ILE A 316 -8.73 25.26 7.26
C ILE A 316 -9.45 25.94 6.09
N TYR A 317 -10.32 26.92 6.39
CA TYR A 317 -11.08 27.66 5.39
C TYR A 317 -10.22 28.58 4.52
N ASP A 318 -8.97 28.82 4.90
CA ASP A 318 -8.00 29.49 4.04
C ASP A 318 -7.59 28.63 2.83
N PHE A 319 -7.80 27.31 2.90
CA PHE A 319 -7.36 26.33 1.91
C PHE A 319 -8.51 25.58 1.26
N THR A 320 -9.49 25.14 2.04
CA THR A 320 -10.56 24.28 1.54
C THR A 320 -11.78 24.29 2.47
N PRO A 321 -13.00 24.17 1.93
CA PRO A 321 -14.15 23.80 2.74
C PRO A 321 -13.95 22.41 3.38
N ILE A 322 -14.77 22.10 4.39
CA ILE A 322 -14.79 20.78 5.03
C ILE A 322 -16.16 20.14 4.90
N GLN A 323 -16.21 18.82 4.95
CA GLN A 323 -17.45 18.04 4.92
C GLN A 323 -17.29 16.71 5.65
N TYR A 324 -18.36 15.91 5.72
CA TYR A 324 -18.24 14.50 6.08
C TYR A 324 -18.07 13.62 4.83
N PRO A 325 -17.29 12.52 4.94
CA PRO A 325 -17.15 11.57 3.85
C PRO A 325 -18.48 10.86 3.59
N ALA A 326 -18.90 10.78 2.32
CA ALA A 326 -20.20 10.25 1.92
C ALA A 326 -21.40 10.88 2.67
N ASP A 327 -21.22 12.10 3.18
CA ASP A 327 -22.18 12.86 3.98
C ASP A 327 -22.65 12.14 5.28
N ASP A 328 -21.87 11.18 5.79
CA ASP A 328 -22.16 10.48 7.05
C ASP A 328 -21.78 11.35 8.26
N GLN A 329 -22.80 11.94 8.90
CA GLN A 329 -22.63 12.80 10.08
C GLN A 329 -22.13 12.07 11.34
N ASN A 330 -22.13 10.73 11.35
CA ASN A 330 -21.59 9.94 12.46
C ASN A 330 -20.10 9.61 12.28
N SER A 331 -19.48 10.05 11.17
CA SER A 331 -18.06 9.79 10.93
C SER A 331 -17.18 10.44 11.99
N ALA A 332 -16.18 9.70 12.48
CA ALA A 332 -15.23 10.18 13.48
C ALA A 332 -14.29 11.30 12.95
N TRP A 333 -14.28 11.53 11.64
CA TRP A 333 -13.41 12.49 10.97
C TRP A 333 -14.20 13.34 9.97
N MET A 334 -13.95 14.65 10.02
CA MET A 334 -14.25 15.54 8.91
C MET A 334 -13.18 15.40 7.83
N THR A 335 -13.59 15.55 6.58
CA THR A 335 -12.73 15.53 5.40
C THR A 335 -12.61 16.89 4.74
N THR A 336 -11.46 17.17 4.13
CA THR A 336 -11.33 18.29 3.19
C THR A 336 -12.31 18.12 2.01
N HIS A 337 -12.90 19.22 1.54
CA HIS A 337 -13.81 19.19 0.38
C HIS A 337 -13.03 19.06 -0.93
N PHE A 338 -11.90 19.75 -1.02
CA PHE A 338 -10.92 19.49 -2.07
C PHE A 338 -10.16 18.21 -1.75
N ASP A 339 -9.82 17.47 -2.80
CA ASP A 339 -8.86 16.38 -2.67
C ASP A 339 -7.47 16.94 -2.38
N PHE A 340 -6.59 16.09 -1.85
CA PHE A 340 -5.22 16.50 -1.53
C PHE A 340 -4.46 17.00 -2.76
N HIS A 341 -4.72 16.46 -3.96
CA HIS A 341 -4.04 16.90 -5.18
C HIS A 341 -4.24 18.40 -5.45
N SER A 342 -5.40 18.94 -5.10
CA SER A 342 -5.71 20.36 -5.28
C SER A 342 -4.97 21.27 -4.29
N ILE A 343 -4.55 20.76 -3.12
CA ILE A 343 -3.92 21.55 -2.04
C ILE A 343 -2.53 21.03 -1.63
N HIS A 344 -1.93 20.19 -2.47
CA HIS A 344 -0.66 19.50 -2.21
C HIS A 344 0.47 20.46 -1.84
N ASP A 345 0.53 21.62 -2.50
CA ASP A 345 1.60 22.60 -2.33
C ASP A 345 1.32 23.59 -1.18
N ASN A 346 0.18 23.47 -0.48
CA ASN A 346 -0.25 24.45 0.51
C ASN A 346 -0.12 24.00 1.96
N VAL A 347 -0.35 22.72 2.21
CA VAL A 347 -0.44 22.16 3.57
C VAL A 347 0.26 20.81 3.62
N LEU A 348 0.83 20.49 4.78
CA LEU A 348 1.51 19.21 4.98
C LEU A 348 0.51 18.08 5.17
N LYS A 349 0.86 16.91 4.62
CA LYS A 349 0.12 15.66 4.76
C LYS A 349 0.98 14.64 5.49
N LEU A 350 0.41 14.00 6.50
CA LEU A 350 0.97 12.80 7.12
C LEU A 350 0.26 11.57 6.54
N ASP A 351 0.98 10.72 5.81
CA ASP A 351 0.43 9.47 5.27
C ASP A 351 0.59 8.34 6.30
N ILE A 352 -0.41 8.26 7.17
CA ILE A 352 -0.57 7.23 8.20
C ILE A 352 -1.39 6.10 7.58
N LEU A 353 -0.72 5.19 6.89
CA LEU A 353 -1.34 4.13 6.08
C LEU A 353 -1.54 2.85 6.90
N GLY A 354 -2.61 2.12 6.61
CA GLY A 354 -2.84 0.78 7.14
C GLY A 354 -2.23 -0.25 6.20
N HIS A 355 -1.52 -1.23 6.75
CA HIS A 355 -0.86 -2.29 5.99
C HIS A 355 -0.93 -3.62 6.74
N ASP A 356 -0.95 -4.72 5.99
CA ASP A 356 -1.08 -6.08 6.57
C ASP A 356 0.24 -6.60 7.13
N ASP A 357 1.37 -6.20 6.55
CA ASP A 357 2.70 -6.60 7.03
C ASP A 357 2.92 -6.33 8.53
N PRO A 358 2.71 -5.11 9.07
CA PRO A 358 2.78 -4.86 10.51
C PRO A 358 1.79 -5.71 11.34
N THR A 359 0.58 -5.95 10.82
CA THR A 359 -0.42 -6.78 11.52
C THR A 359 0.03 -8.24 11.57
N MET A 360 0.55 -8.77 10.47
CA MET A 360 1.03 -10.15 10.37
C MET A 360 2.27 -10.37 11.23
N ILE A 361 3.25 -9.45 11.21
CA ILE A 361 4.45 -9.60 12.04
C ILE A 361 4.12 -9.48 13.53
N ARG A 362 3.13 -8.66 13.90
CA ARG A 362 2.62 -8.56 15.26
C ARG A 362 1.99 -9.88 15.72
N MET A 363 1.11 -10.47 14.92
CA MET A 363 0.52 -11.77 15.23
C MET A 363 1.59 -12.87 15.34
N LEU A 364 2.60 -12.86 14.46
CA LEU A 364 3.73 -13.80 14.51
C LEU A 364 4.56 -13.62 15.80
N GLN A 365 4.80 -12.38 16.23
CA GLN A 365 5.45 -12.08 17.50
C GLN A 365 4.61 -12.57 18.68
N ASP A 366 3.29 -12.32 18.68
CA ASP A 366 2.39 -12.72 19.77
C ASP A 366 2.27 -14.24 19.89
N LEU A 367 2.29 -14.96 18.77
CA LEU A 367 2.25 -16.43 18.74
C LEU A 367 3.58 -17.08 19.17
N SER A 368 4.71 -16.48 18.80
CA SER A 368 6.04 -17.10 18.98
C SER A 368 6.82 -16.59 20.20
N GLY A 369 6.51 -15.37 20.68
CA GLY A 369 7.33 -14.65 21.64
C GLY A 369 8.66 -14.12 21.08
N ILE A 370 8.93 -14.26 19.78
CA ILE A 370 10.17 -13.83 19.13
C ILE A 370 10.06 -12.35 18.76
N ASP A 371 11.03 -11.54 19.19
CA ASP A 371 11.15 -10.15 18.73
C ASP A 371 11.57 -10.12 17.25
N PRO A 372 10.74 -9.60 16.33
CA PRO A 372 11.06 -9.53 14.90
C PRO A 372 12.36 -8.80 14.58
N LYS A 373 12.83 -7.89 15.45
CA LYS A 373 14.10 -7.17 15.24
C LYS A 373 15.34 -8.05 15.45
N THR A 374 15.19 -9.21 16.10
CA THR A 374 16.27 -10.17 16.35
C THR A 374 16.43 -11.21 15.25
N ILE A 375 15.52 -11.21 14.26
CA ILE A 375 15.54 -12.18 13.16
C ILE A 375 16.74 -11.87 12.24
N PRO A 376 17.59 -12.88 11.95
CA PRO A 376 18.68 -12.72 10.99
C PRO A 376 18.14 -12.47 9.57
N VAL A 377 18.76 -11.52 8.89
CA VAL A 377 18.40 -11.11 7.52
C VAL A 377 19.08 -11.94 6.43
N ASP A 378 20.07 -12.74 6.82
CA ASP A 378 20.90 -13.58 5.96
C ASP A 378 20.84 -15.07 6.34
N ASP A 379 19.77 -15.50 7.03
CA ASP A 379 19.52 -16.91 7.30
C ASP A 379 19.44 -17.69 5.98
N LYS A 380 20.33 -18.67 5.83
CA LYS A 380 20.50 -19.41 4.58
C LYS A 380 19.26 -20.21 4.19
N GLU A 381 18.54 -20.80 5.15
CA GLU A 381 17.33 -21.56 4.86
C GLU A 381 16.19 -20.62 4.44
N VAL A 382 16.11 -19.45 5.10
CA VAL A 382 15.15 -18.40 4.74
C VAL A 382 15.43 -17.84 3.35
N MET A 383 16.69 -17.48 3.05
CA MET A 383 17.06 -16.95 1.74
C MET A 383 16.88 -17.97 0.62
N GLN A 384 17.04 -19.27 0.92
CA GLN A 384 16.87 -20.34 -0.06
C GLN A 384 15.44 -20.39 -0.64
N ILE A 385 14.41 -20.00 0.13
CA ILE A 385 13.01 -20.06 -0.35
C ILE A 385 12.75 -19.15 -1.55
N PHE A 386 13.55 -18.10 -1.74
CA PHE A 386 13.43 -17.20 -2.88
C PHE A 386 13.89 -17.84 -4.19
N SER A 387 14.56 -18.99 -4.14
CA SER A 387 15.07 -19.70 -5.31
C SER A 387 14.55 -21.14 -5.45
N THR A 388 14.17 -21.80 -4.35
CA THR A 388 13.69 -23.20 -4.35
C THR A 388 12.81 -23.49 -3.12
N PRO A 389 11.82 -24.40 -3.17
CA PRO A 389 11.04 -24.78 -2.01
C PRO A 389 11.74 -25.78 -1.06
N GLU A 390 13.00 -26.17 -1.33
CA GLU A 390 13.71 -27.21 -0.57
C GLU A 390 13.73 -26.97 0.95
N SER A 391 14.00 -25.73 1.39
CA SER A 391 13.98 -25.34 2.81
C SER A 391 12.59 -25.46 3.47
N LEU A 392 11.53 -25.59 2.68
CA LEU A 392 10.18 -25.85 3.20
C LEU A 392 9.90 -27.34 3.41
N GLY A 393 10.80 -28.25 2.97
CA GLY A 393 10.64 -29.69 3.07
C GLY A 393 9.68 -30.29 2.02
N VAL A 394 9.46 -29.61 0.90
CA VAL A 394 8.56 -30.02 -0.18
C VAL A 394 9.23 -29.84 -1.55
N THR A 395 8.74 -30.59 -2.53
CA THR A 395 9.23 -30.54 -3.91
C THR A 395 8.44 -29.56 -4.78
N GLU A 396 9.05 -29.11 -5.89
CA GLU A 396 8.37 -28.23 -6.86
C GLU A 396 7.07 -28.84 -7.42
N ASP A 397 7.03 -30.16 -7.63
CA ASP A 397 5.85 -30.86 -8.16
C ASP A 397 4.71 -30.92 -7.14
N GLU A 398 5.03 -31.08 -5.86
CA GLU A 398 4.04 -31.14 -4.77
C GLU A 398 3.29 -29.82 -4.62
N ILE A 399 4.02 -28.71 -4.63
CA ILE A 399 3.43 -27.38 -4.47
C ILE A 399 3.09 -26.67 -5.79
N LEU A 400 3.46 -27.26 -6.93
CA LEU A 400 3.27 -26.70 -8.28
C LEU A 400 3.98 -25.35 -8.46
N CYS A 401 5.14 -25.18 -7.83
CA CYS A 401 5.92 -23.94 -7.89
C CYS A 401 7.41 -24.20 -7.68
N LYS A 402 8.26 -23.48 -8.41
CA LYS A 402 9.72 -23.63 -8.32
C LYS A 402 10.37 -22.83 -7.20
N THR A 403 9.62 -21.96 -6.53
CA THR A 403 10.11 -21.16 -5.40
C THR A 403 9.27 -21.43 -4.16
N GLY A 404 9.81 -21.14 -2.99
CA GLY A 404 9.12 -21.26 -1.70
C GLY A 404 8.45 -19.96 -1.23
N THR A 405 8.07 -19.05 -2.12
CA THR A 405 7.64 -17.68 -1.75
C THR A 405 6.13 -17.46 -1.69
N PHE A 406 5.30 -18.50 -1.84
CA PHE A 406 3.84 -18.36 -1.68
C PHE A 406 3.45 -17.62 -0.40
N GLY A 407 2.66 -16.55 -0.52
CA GLY A 407 2.18 -15.72 0.59
C GLY A 407 3.21 -14.77 1.22
N VAL A 408 4.49 -14.84 0.84
CA VAL A 408 5.52 -13.85 1.21
C VAL A 408 5.16 -12.52 0.54
N PRO A 409 5.08 -11.40 1.28
CA PRO A 409 4.70 -10.11 0.69
C PRO A 409 5.60 -9.72 -0.48
N GLU A 410 5.01 -9.15 -1.53
CA GLU A 410 5.59 -8.88 -2.86
C GLU A 410 6.00 -10.14 -3.65
N PHE A 411 6.79 -11.02 -3.04
CA PHE A 411 7.44 -12.14 -3.69
C PHE A 411 6.53 -13.33 -4.02
N GLY A 412 5.35 -13.43 -3.41
CA GLY A 412 4.41 -14.53 -3.64
C GLY A 412 3.59 -14.42 -4.93
N THR A 413 3.58 -13.26 -5.59
CA THR A 413 2.79 -13.06 -6.81
C THR A 413 3.33 -13.88 -7.98
N GLY A 414 2.47 -14.33 -8.90
CA GLY A 414 2.93 -15.13 -10.06
C GLY A 414 3.96 -14.40 -10.93
N PHE A 415 3.85 -13.07 -11.05
CA PHE A 415 4.82 -12.25 -11.78
C PHE A 415 6.19 -12.25 -11.11
N VAL A 416 6.25 -11.99 -9.80
CA VAL A 416 7.52 -11.95 -9.07
C VAL A 416 8.13 -13.33 -8.91
N ARG A 417 7.32 -14.38 -8.73
CA ARG A 417 7.81 -15.77 -8.76
C ARG A 417 8.50 -16.12 -10.07
N GLN A 418 7.98 -15.67 -11.22
CA GLN A 418 8.67 -15.85 -12.50
C GLN A 418 9.99 -15.07 -12.56
N MET A 419 10.06 -13.86 -11.98
CA MET A 419 11.32 -13.11 -11.88
C MET A 419 12.34 -13.84 -11.02
N LEU A 420 11.92 -14.37 -9.87
CA LEU A 420 12.76 -15.17 -8.98
C LEU A 420 13.28 -16.43 -9.68
N GLU A 421 12.46 -17.10 -10.48
CA GLU A 421 12.90 -18.25 -11.29
C GLU A 421 13.98 -17.87 -12.33
N ASP A 422 13.84 -16.70 -12.95
CA ASP A 422 14.77 -16.19 -13.96
C ASP A 422 16.11 -15.72 -13.33
N THR A 423 16.10 -15.30 -12.05
CA THR A 423 17.22 -14.57 -11.43
C THR A 423 17.90 -15.28 -10.27
N LYS A 424 17.18 -16.14 -9.54
CA LYS A 424 17.67 -16.93 -8.39
C LYS A 424 18.51 -16.13 -7.39
N PRO A 425 17.92 -15.09 -6.76
CA PRO A 425 18.63 -14.25 -5.81
C PRO A 425 19.13 -15.06 -4.61
N THR A 426 20.30 -14.67 -4.11
CA THR A 426 20.99 -15.30 -2.97
C THR A 426 21.32 -14.31 -1.85
N THR A 427 21.23 -13.01 -2.11
CA THR A 427 21.60 -11.93 -1.19
C THR A 427 20.42 -11.00 -0.91
N PHE A 428 20.51 -10.22 0.17
CA PHE A 428 19.49 -9.24 0.53
C PHE A 428 19.42 -8.13 -0.51
N SER A 429 20.57 -7.61 -0.99
CA SER A 429 20.57 -6.56 -2.02
C SER A 429 19.98 -7.04 -3.36
N GLU A 430 20.16 -8.30 -3.73
CA GLU A 430 19.49 -8.88 -4.90
C GLU A 430 17.96 -8.95 -4.72
N LEU A 431 17.47 -9.22 -3.50
CA LEU A 431 16.03 -9.14 -3.22
C LEU A 431 15.51 -7.70 -3.30
N VAL A 432 16.29 -6.73 -2.81
CA VAL A 432 15.97 -5.29 -2.95
C VAL A 432 15.90 -4.90 -4.42
N GLN A 433 16.84 -5.40 -5.22
CA GLN A 433 16.86 -5.21 -6.67
C GLN A 433 15.59 -5.77 -7.33
N ILE A 434 15.21 -7.01 -7.00
CA ILE A 434 14.00 -7.64 -7.54
C ILE A 434 12.75 -6.89 -7.10
N SER A 435 12.69 -6.45 -5.84
CA SER A 435 11.60 -5.61 -5.32
C SER A 435 11.53 -4.26 -6.04
N GLY A 436 12.63 -3.69 -6.51
CA GLY A 436 12.59 -2.52 -7.38
C GLY A 436 12.04 -2.86 -8.77
N LEU A 437 12.56 -3.94 -9.37
CA LEU A 437 12.24 -4.38 -10.73
C LEU A 437 10.80 -4.86 -10.90
N SER A 438 10.18 -5.38 -9.85
CA SER A 438 8.81 -5.91 -9.90
C SER A 438 7.74 -4.81 -9.88
N HIS A 439 8.13 -3.55 -9.63
CA HIS A 439 7.20 -2.43 -9.52
C HIS A 439 7.48 -1.37 -10.59
N GLY A 440 6.63 -1.35 -11.62
CA GLY A 440 6.64 -0.34 -12.66
C GLY A 440 6.51 -0.93 -14.06
N THR A 441 5.77 -0.23 -14.92
CA THR A 441 5.64 -0.62 -16.33
C THR A 441 6.99 -0.43 -17.04
N ASP A 442 7.36 -1.40 -17.88
CA ASP A 442 8.59 -1.42 -18.69
C ASP A 442 9.91 -1.40 -17.88
N VAL A 443 9.87 -1.82 -16.62
CA VAL A 443 11.07 -2.01 -15.78
C VAL A 443 11.68 -3.39 -16.02
N TRP A 444 10.88 -4.45 -15.88
CA TRP A 444 11.32 -5.84 -16.11
C TRP A 444 11.09 -6.33 -17.54
N LEU A 445 9.82 -6.47 -17.94
CA LEU A 445 9.42 -7.00 -19.25
C LEU A 445 9.86 -6.06 -20.38
N GLY A 446 10.55 -6.60 -21.39
CA GLY A 446 11.07 -5.82 -22.52
C GLY A 446 12.26 -4.90 -22.17
N ASN A 447 12.82 -5.04 -20.97
CA ASN A 447 13.92 -4.22 -20.48
C ASN A 447 14.92 -5.09 -19.67
N ALA A 448 14.95 -4.99 -18.33
CA ALA A 448 15.94 -5.69 -17.50
C ALA A 448 15.97 -7.21 -17.74
N GLN A 449 14.81 -7.83 -18.00
CA GLN A 449 14.74 -9.26 -18.31
C GLN A 449 15.55 -9.63 -19.56
N GLU A 450 15.46 -8.81 -20.62
CA GLU A 450 16.17 -9.07 -21.88
C GLU A 450 17.68 -8.86 -21.70
N LEU A 451 18.07 -7.82 -20.95
CA LEU A 451 19.47 -7.53 -20.66
C LEU A 451 20.14 -8.69 -19.90
N ILE A 452 19.43 -9.25 -18.91
CA ILE A 452 19.90 -10.42 -18.15
C ILE A 452 19.93 -11.67 -19.03
N LYS A 453 18.86 -11.95 -19.78
CA LYS A 453 18.78 -13.14 -20.66
C LYS A 453 19.83 -13.15 -21.77
N THR A 454 20.21 -11.99 -22.27
CA THR A 454 21.23 -11.84 -23.32
C THR A 454 22.66 -11.79 -22.77
N GLY A 455 22.83 -11.75 -21.44
CA GLY A 455 24.14 -11.66 -20.80
C GLY A 455 24.84 -10.30 -20.97
N ILE A 456 24.07 -9.24 -21.25
CA ILE A 456 24.62 -7.87 -21.36
C ILE A 456 24.98 -7.33 -19.97
N CYS A 457 24.20 -7.68 -18.95
CA CYS A 457 24.48 -7.35 -17.55
C CYS A 457 23.85 -8.40 -16.60
N ASP A 458 24.43 -8.51 -15.41
CA ASP A 458 23.94 -9.38 -14.33
C ASP A 458 22.89 -8.66 -13.46
N LEU A 459 22.16 -9.40 -12.61
CA LEU A 459 21.11 -8.84 -11.73
C LEU A 459 21.63 -7.66 -10.89
N SER A 460 22.83 -7.76 -10.35
CA SER A 460 23.47 -6.73 -9.52
C SER A 460 23.75 -5.41 -10.26
N SER A 461 23.77 -5.45 -11.60
CA SER A 461 24.16 -4.31 -12.44
C SER A 461 22.98 -3.65 -13.16
N VAL A 462 21.78 -4.24 -13.10
CA VAL A 462 20.59 -3.67 -13.74
C VAL A 462 20.05 -2.48 -12.94
N ILE A 463 19.18 -1.67 -13.55
CA ILE A 463 18.53 -0.55 -12.86
C ILE A 463 17.30 -1.06 -12.10
N GLY A 464 17.41 -1.19 -10.77
CA GLY A 464 16.34 -1.73 -9.92
C GLY A 464 15.60 -0.65 -9.17
N CYS A 465 16.34 0.31 -8.62
CA CYS A 465 15.80 1.46 -7.90
C CYS A 465 16.26 2.76 -8.56
N ARG A 466 15.50 3.84 -8.32
CA ARG A 466 15.90 5.17 -8.81
C ARG A 466 17.23 5.64 -8.23
N ASP A 467 17.48 5.32 -6.97
CA ASP A 467 18.72 5.65 -6.27
C ASP A 467 19.94 5.08 -6.98
N ASP A 468 19.83 3.87 -7.55
CA ASP A 468 20.93 3.22 -8.28
C ASP A 468 21.33 4.04 -9.51
N ILE A 469 20.39 4.74 -10.16
CA ILE A 469 20.71 5.68 -11.25
C ILE A 469 21.59 6.81 -10.73
N MET A 470 21.17 7.46 -9.65
CA MET A 470 21.92 8.59 -9.11
C MET A 470 23.30 8.16 -8.63
N VAL A 471 23.37 7.06 -7.87
CA VAL A 471 24.62 6.53 -7.30
C VAL A 471 25.57 6.07 -8.40
N TYR A 472 25.09 5.29 -9.37
CA TYR A 472 25.89 4.84 -10.51
C TYR A 472 26.46 6.01 -11.32
N LEU A 473 25.63 7.01 -11.66
CA LEU A 473 26.07 8.18 -12.42
C LEU A 473 27.09 9.02 -11.64
N MET A 474 26.93 9.14 -10.32
CA MET A 474 27.93 9.80 -9.47
C MET A 474 29.25 9.02 -9.45
N TYR A 475 29.21 7.69 -9.38
CA TYR A 475 30.41 6.85 -9.48
C TYR A 475 31.05 6.90 -10.87
N ALA A 476 30.26 7.12 -11.93
CA ALA A 476 30.75 7.35 -13.29
C ALA A 476 31.35 8.76 -13.49
N GLY A 477 31.27 9.66 -12.50
CA GLY A 477 31.88 10.98 -12.53
C GLY A 477 30.94 12.14 -12.85
N LEU A 478 29.63 11.90 -13.00
CA LEU A 478 28.67 12.96 -13.24
C LEU A 478 28.48 13.85 -12.00
N GLU A 479 28.28 15.14 -12.23
CA GLU A 479 27.92 16.08 -11.17
C GLU A 479 26.65 15.62 -10.43
N PRO A 480 26.63 15.60 -9.08
CA PRO A 480 25.52 15.02 -8.31
C PRO A 480 24.15 15.62 -8.65
N SER A 481 24.11 16.92 -8.95
CA SER A 481 22.87 17.60 -9.34
C SER A 481 22.33 17.16 -10.71
N MET A 482 23.21 16.80 -11.65
CA MET A 482 22.81 16.25 -12.95
C MET A 482 22.33 14.80 -12.80
N ALA A 483 23.06 13.98 -12.02
CA ALA A 483 22.67 12.61 -11.70
C ALA A 483 21.27 12.55 -11.08
N PHE A 484 20.96 13.45 -10.14
CA PHE A 484 19.62 13.56 -9.55
C PHE A 484 18.54 13.99 -10.55
N LYS A 485 18.82 14.95 -11.45
CA LYS A 485 17.86 15.33 -12.49
C LYS A 485 17.55 14.16 -13.42
N ILE A 486 18.56 13.39 -13.81
CA ILE A 486 18.40 12.19 -14.63
C ILE A 486 17.54 11.15 -13.90
N MET A 487 17.89 10.81 -12.66
CA MET A 487 17.11 9.91 -11.82
C MET A 487 15.63 10.33 -11.74
N GLU A 488 15.36 11.59 -11.41
CA GLU A 488 13.98 12.09 -11.25
C GLU A 488 13.19 12.13 -12.57
N SER A 489 13.88 12.31 -13.71
CA SER A 489 13.25 12.23 -15.03
C SER A 489 12.85 10.80 -15.37
N VAL A 490 13.80 9.86 -15.25
CA VAL A 490 13.62 8.44 -15.59
C VAL A 490 12.55 7.79 -14.72
N ARG A 491 12.60 7.99 -13.40
CA ARG A 491 11.62 7.39 -12.47
C ARG A 491 10.19 7.89 -12.68
N LYS A 492 10.00 9.01 -13.38
CA LYS A 492 8.69 9.57 -13.75
C LYS A 492 8.27 9.20 -15.18
N GLY A 493 9.03 8.36 -15.87
CA GLY A 493 8.75 7.96 -17.25
C GLY A 493 8.90 9.09 -18.26
N LYS A 494 9.66 10.15 -17.93
CA LYS A 494 9.90 11.28 -18.83
C LYS A 494 11.05 11.02 -19.81
N GLY A 495 11.78 9.92 -19.65
CA GLY A 495 12.95 9.58 -20.45
C GLY A 495 14.14 10.50 -20.16
N LEU A 496 15.03 10.64 -21.15
CA LEU A 496 16.25 11.44 -21.10
C LEU A 496 16.19 12.57 -22.14
N THR A 497 16.70 13.75 -21.79
CA THR A 497 16.90 14.85 -22.76
C THR A 497 18.20 14.66 -23.54
N GLU A 498 18.38 15.42 -24.62
CA GLU A 498 19.64 15.42 -25.38
C GLU A 498 20.86 15.76 -24.51
N GLU A 499 20.74 16.79 -23.66
CA GLU A 499 21.79 17.18 -22.68
C GLU A 499 22.14 16.03 -21.72
N MET A 500 21.14 15.30 -21.22
CA MET A 500 21.36 14.17 -20.33
C MET A 500 22.11 13.03 -21.05
N ILE A 501 21.71 12.73 -22.28
CA ILE A 501 22.34 11.68 -23.09
C ILE A 501 23.80 12.02 -23.39
N GLU A 502 24.08 13.27 -23.79
CA GLU A 502 25.43 13.74 -24.06
C GLU A 502 26.30 13.64 -22.80
N THR A 503 25.81 14.14 -21.67
CA THR A 503 26.54 14.07 -20.38
C THR A 503 26.83 12.63 -19.96
N MET A 504 25.86 11.72 -20.11
CA MET A 504 26.05 10.30 -19.79
C MET A 504 27.12 9.67 -20.69
N LYS A 505 27.12 9.98 -21.99
CA LYS A 505 28.11 9.46 -22.94
C LYS A 505 29.51 10.01 -22.71
N GLU A 506 29.63 11.30 -22.36
CA GLU A 506 30.90 11.93 -22.00
C GLU A 506 31.56 11.27 -20.78
N ASN A 507 30.76 10.68 -19.89
CA ASN A 507 31.21 9.95 -18.70
C ASN A 507 31.19 8.43 -18.90
N GLU A 508 31.29 7.97 -20.16
CA GLU A 508 31.43 6.56 -20.53
C GLU A 508 30.30 5.62 -20.04
N VAL A 509 29.10 6.16 -19.80
CA VAL A 509 27.93 5.34 -19.47
C VAL A 509 27.54 4.49 -20.69
N PRO A 510 27.41 3.15 -20.57
CA PRO A 510 27.13 2.27 -21.69
C PRO A 510 25.78 2.54 -22.36
N ASP A 511 25.71 2.41 -23.69
CA ASP A 511 24.49 2.63 -24.48
C ASP A 511 23.27 1.81 -23.99
N TRP A 512 23.48 0.58 -23.53
CA TRP A 512 22.40 -0.25 -22.99
C TRP A 512 21.75 0.37 -21.75
N TYR A 513 22.52 1.10 -20.94
CA TYR A 513 22.03 1.77 -19.73
C TYR A 513 21.16 2.97 -20.10
N LEU A 514 21.56 3.73 -21.11
CA LEU A 514 20.76 4.82 -21.69
C LEU A 514 19.43 4.29 -22.25
N ASP A 515 19.47 3.22 -23.03
CA ASP A 515 18.27 2.59 -23.60
C ASP A 515 17.33 2.07 -22.52
N SER A 516 17.88 1.50 -21.44
CA SER A 516 17.08 1.08 -20.28
C SER A 516 16.39 2.25 -19.60
N CYS A 517 17.10 3.37 -19.37
CA CYS A 517 16.55 4.60 -18.81
C CYS A 517 15.38 5.18 -19.63
N LEU A 518 15.42 5.06 -20.97
CA LEU A 518 14.36 5.55 -21.85
C LEU A 518 13.08 4.71 -21.82
N LYS A 519 13.18 3.43 -21.40
CA LYS A 519 12.03 2.51 -21.35
C LYS A 519 11.19 2.71 -20.09
N ILE A 520 11.85 2.82 -18.92
CA ILE A 520 11.23 2.87 -17.60
C ILE A 520 10.09 3.91 -17.52
N LYS A 521 8.89 3.50 -17.09
CA LYS A 521 7.74 4.41 -16.89
C LYS A 521 7.58 4.89 -15.46
N TYR A 522 7.99 4.06 -14.50
CA TYR A 522 7.92 4.35 -13.08
C TYR A 522 8.92 3.46 -12.34
N MET A 523 9.51 3.94 -11.24
CA MET A 523 10.46 3.16 -10.45
C MET A 523 10.51 3.60 -8.98
N PHE A 524 10.71 2.63 -8.09
CA PHE A 524 10.73 2.83 -6.63
C PHE A 524 12.04 3.43 -6.09
N PRO A 525 11.98 4.12 -4.93
CA PRO A 525 13.16 4.40 -4.12
C PRO A 525 13.71 3.14 -3.44
N LYS A 526 15.04 3.04 -3.35
CA LYS A 526 15.75 1.91 -2.71
C LYS A 526 15.37 1.76 -1.24
N ALA A 527 15.13 2.87 -0.54
CA ALA A 527 14.63 2.87 0.83
C ALA A 527 13.29 2.12 1.01
N HIS A 528 12.37 2.27 0.06
CA HIS A 528 11.09 1.56 0.09
C HIS A 528 11.29 0.07 -0.16
N ALA A 529 12.07 -0.29 -1.18
CA ALA A 529 12.39 -1.68 -1.48
C ALA A 529 13.10 -2.36 -0.30
N ALA A 530 14.12 -1.73 0.31
CA ALA A 530 14.81 -2.26 1.48
C ALA A 530 13.88 -2.50 2.68
N ALA A 531 12.96 -1.58 2.97
CA ALA A 531 11.98 -1.74 4.04
C ALA A 531 11.05 -2.93 3.80
N TYR A 532 10.54 -3.07 2.57
CA TYR A 532 9.62 -4.15 2.20
C TYR A 532 10.31 -5.51 2.18
N VAL A 533 11.55 -5.58 1.67
CA VAL A 533 12.35 -6.81 1.68
C VAL A 533 12.70 -7.22 3.10
N LEU A 534 13.09 -6.29 3.98
CA LEU A 534 13.33 -6.59 5.39
C LEU A 534 12.10 -7.24 6.05
N MET A 535 10.91 -6.71 5.76
CA MET A 535 9.66 -7.27 6.27
C MET A 535 9.33 -8.64 5.66
N ALA A 536 9.55 -8.81 4.37
CA ALA A 536 9.38 -10.09 3.68
C ALA A 536 10.31 -11.17 4.22
N VAL A 537 11.58 -10.85 4.50
CA VAL A 537 12.56 -11.78 5.10
C VAL A 537 12.16 -12.14 6.53
N ARG A 538 11.70 -11.18 7.34
CA ARG A 538 11.18 -11.45 8.69
C ARG A 538 9.98 -12.39 8.67
N ILE A 539 9.03 -12.20 7.75
CA ILE A 539 7.87 -13.09 7.60
C ILE A 539 8.30 -14.46 7.06
N ALA A 540 9.25 -14.50 6.13
CA ALA A 540 9.82 -15.72 5.57
C ALA A 540 10.54 -16.57 6.63
N TYR A 541 11.16 -15.94 7.63
CA TYR A 541 11.73 -16.65 8.79
C TYR A 541 10.69 -17.53 9.49
N PHE A 542 9.50 -16.99 9.78
CA PHE A 542 8.42 -17.78 10.35
C PHE A 542 7.87 -18.81 9.36
N LYS A 543 7.87 -18.53 8.06
CA LYS A 543 7.46 -19.51 7.06
C LYS A 543 8.35 -20.76 7.09
N VAL A 544 9.66 -20.59 7.22
CA VAL A 544 10.62 -21.70 7.28
C VAL A 544 10.57 -22.37 8.66
N HIS A 545 10.81 -21.62 9.72
CA HIS A 545 11.09 -22.16 11.06
C HIS A 545 9.84 -22.36 11.94
N HIS A 546 8.75 -21.65 11.65
CA HIS A 546 7.50 -21.69 12.43
C HIS A 546 6.24 -21.77 11.53
N PRO A 547 6.14 -22.82 10.69
CA PRO A 547 5.18 -22.87 9.58
C PRO A 547 3.72 -22.69 9.99
N LEU A 548 3.27 -23.29 11.11
CA LEU A 548 1.88 -23.12 11.56
C LEU A 548 1.58 -21.68 12.00
N TYR A 549 2.56 -20.98 12.60
CA TYR A 549 2.38 -19.56 12.95
C TYR A 549 2.26 -18.71 11.69
N TYR A 550 3.08 -19.01 10.68
CA TYR A 550 2.98 -18.39 9.37
C TYR A 550 1.61 -18.61 8.71
N TYR A 551 1.16 -19.86 8.59
CA TYR A 551 -0.12 -20.16 7.94
C TYR A 551 -1.31 -19.58 8.70
N ALA A 552 -1.33 -19.70 10.04
CA ALA A 552 -2.38 -19.09 10.87
C ALA A 552 -2.45 -17.57 10.65
N SER A 553 -1.30 -16.90 10.65
CA SER A 553 -1.23 -15.45 10.44
C SER A 553 -1.61 -15.05 9.01
N TYR A 554 -1.17 -15.82 8.01
CA TYR A 554 -1.51 -15.57 6.61
C TYR A 554 -3.02 -15.67 6.38
N PHE A 555 -3.65 -16.78 6.81
CA PHE A 555 -5.07 -17.00 6.59
C PHE A 555 -5.95 -16.05 7.42
N THR A 556 -5.47 -15.58 8.57
CA THR A 556 -6.19 -14.62 9.42
C THR A 556 -6.15 -13.20 8.84
N ILE A 557 -4.99 -12.76 8.35
CA ILE A 557 -4.76 -11.34 8.01
C ILE A 557 -4.91 -11.06 6.51
N ARG A 558 -4.41 -11.94 5.63
CA ARG A 558 -4.27 -11.65 4.19
C ARG A 558 -5.29 -12.33 3.31
N ALA A 559 -5.70 -13.54 3.68
CA ALA A 559 -6.64 -14.31 2.87
C ALA A 559 -8.07 -13.80 3.04
N SER A 560 -8.77 -13.55 1.92
CA SER A 560 -10.15 -13.07 1.93
C SER A 560 -11.16 -14.06 1.34
N ASP A 561 -10.74 -14.91 0.40
CA ASP A 561 -11.65 -15.76 -0.38
C ASP A 561 -11.30 -17.23 -0.21
N PHE A 562 -12.14 -17.95 0.54
CA PHE A 562 -11.89 -19.33 0.94
C PHE A 562 -12.81 -20.33 0.22
N ASP A 563 -12.27 -21.51 -0.06
CA ASP A 563 -13.02 -22.73 -0.36
C ASP A 563 -12.74 -23.77 0.74
N LEU A 564 -13.41 -23.62 1.88
CA LEU A 564 -13.17 -24.46 3.05
C LEU A 564 -13.43 -25.94 2.77
N ILE A 565 -14.42 -26.26 1.93
CA ILE A 565 -14.73 -27.64 1.55
C ILE A 565 -13.54 -28.30 0.86
N THR A 566 -12.83 -27.56 -0.01
CA THR A 566 -11.59 -28.06 -0.62
C THR A 566 -10.44 -28.07 0.38
N MET A 567 -10.32 -27.05 1.23
CA MET A 567 -9.19 -26.90 2.16
C MET A 567 -9.12 -28.02 3.22
N ILE A 568 -10.25 -28.63 3.61
CA ILE A 568 -10.28 -29.76 4.57
C ILE A 568 -9.98 -31.13 3.94
N LYS A 569 -9.84 -31.22 2.61
CA LYS A 569 -9.55 -32.49 1.92
C LYS A 569 -8.10 -32.92 2.14
N ASP A 570 -7.78 -34.13 1.68
CA ASP A 570 -6.41 -34.62 1.67
C ASP A 570 -5.54 -33.82 0.67
N LYS A 571 -4.22 -33.83 0.90
CA LYS A 571 -3.24 -33.09 0.10
C LYS A 571 -3.30 -33.40 -1.40
N THR A 572 -3.64 -34.64 -1.79
CA THR A 572 -3.73 -35.03 -3.20
C THR A 572 -4.95 -34.40 -3.87
N SER A 573 -6.09 -34.40 -3.17
CA SER A 573 -7.31 -33.72 -3.63
C SER A 573 -7.10 -32.21 -3.79
N ILE A 574 -6.48 -31.55 -2.80
CA ILE A 574 -6.18 -30.12 -2.85
C ILE A 574 -5.29 -29.80 -4.06
N ARG A 575 -4.18 -30.56 -4.23
CA ARG A 575 -3.27 -30.39 -5.36
C ARG A 575 -3.95 -30.55 -6.71
N ASN A 576 -4.83 -31.54 -6.85
CA ASN A 576 -5.56 -31.77 -8.09
C ASN A 576 -6.50 -30.60 -8.42
N THR A 577 -7.17 -30.03 -7.41
CA THR A 577 -7.99 -28.82 -7.59
C THR A 577 -7.13 -27.62 -8.02
N VAL A 578 -6.00 -27.36 -7.36
CA VAL A 578 -5.08 -26.27 -7.75
C VAL A 578 -4.57 -26.47 -9.19
N LYS A 579 -4.19 -27.70 -9.54
CA LYS A 579 -3.75 -28.05 -10.90
C LYS A 579 -4.83 -27.84 -11.96
N ASP A 580 -6.08 -28.23 -11.67
CA ASP A 580 -7.22 -27.97 -12.55
C ASP A 580 -7.41 -26.46 -12.77
N MET A 581 -7.44 -25.69 -11.68
CA MET A 581 -7.61 -24.24 -11.74
C MET A 581 -6.52 -23.55 -12.57
N TYR A 582 -5.26 -23.97 -12.44
CA TYR A 582 -4.19 -23.49 -13.31
C TYR A 582 -4.41 -23.84 -14.78
N SER A 583 -4.89 -25.05 -15.10
CA SER A 583 -5.14 -25.48 -16.48
C SER A 583 -6.19 -24.63 -17.20
N ARG A 584 -7.12 -24.03 -16.43
CA ARG A 584 -8.18 -23.13 -16.91
C ARG A 584 -8.02 -21.70 -16.40
N TYR A 585 -6.81 -21.27 -16.05
CA TYR A 585 -6.55 -19.98 -15.37
C TYR A 585 -7.12 -18.76 -16.13
N MET A 586 -7.08 -18.80 -17.47
CA MET A 586 -7.59 -17.72 -18.32
C MET A 586 -9.12 -17.62 -18.29
N ASP A 587 -9.81 -18.71 -17.97
CA ASP A 587 -11.27 -18.79 -17.89
C ASP A 587 -11.81 -18.45 -16.49
N LEU A 588 -10.93 -18.42 -15.47
CA LEU A 588 -11.30 -18.10 -14.10
C LEU A 588 -11.77 -16.65 -13.95
N GLY A 589 -12.90 -16.46 -13.27
CA GLY A 589 -13.34 -15.15 -12.80
C GLY A 589 -12.40 -14.58 -11.71
N LYS A 590 -12.52 -13.28 -11.41
CA LYS A 590 -11.68 -12.63 -10.37
C LYS A 590 -11.73 -13.40 -9.03
N LYS A 591 -12.93 -13.70 -8.54
CA LYS A 591 -13.12 -14.42 -7.28
C LYS A 591 -12.51 -15.81 -7.28
N GLU A 592 -12.58 -16.54 -8.40
CA GLU A 592 -11.92 -17.85 -8.51
C GLU A 592 -10.39 -17.73 -8.48
N LYS A 593 -9.82 -16.66 -9.05
CA LYS A 593 -8.37 -16.39 -8.95
C LYS A 593 -7.97 -16.03 -7.52
N ASP A 594 -8.80 -15.27 -6.81
CA ASP A 594 -8.57 -14.94 -5.41
C ASP A 594 -8.60 -16.22 -4.54
N VAL A 595 -9.55 -17.14 -4.79
CA VAL A 595 -9.58 -18.48 -4.15
C VAL A 595 -8.36 -19.32 -4.52
N LEU A 596 -7.91 -19.31 -5.78
CA LEU A 596 -6.72 -20.04 -6.20
C LEU A 596 -5.49 -19.61 -5.38
N THR A 597 -5.31 -18.32 -5.14
CA THR A 597 -4.20 -17.81 -4.30
C THR A 597 -4.21 -18.39 -2.88
N VAL A 598 -5.40 -18.53 -2.28
CA VAL A 598 -5.53 -19.17 -0.96
C VAL A 598 -5.26 -20.68 -1.03
N LEU A 599 -5.75 -21.35 -2.08
CA LEU A 599 -5.53 -22.79 -2.28
C LEU A 599 -4.09 -23.15 -2.63
N GLU A 600 -3.31 -22.28 -3.28
CA GLU A 600 -1.86 -22.44 -3.47
C GLU A 600 -1.15 -22.63 -2.12
N ILE A 601 -1.51 -21.79 -1.14
CA ILE A 601 -0.91 -21.81 0.20
C ILE A 601 -1.43 -22.97 1.03
N MET A 602 -2.73 -23.31 0.89
CA MET A 602 -3.27 -24.52 1.51
C MET A 602 -2.60 -25.78 0.95
N ASN A 603 -2.32 -25.84 -0.36
CA ASN A 603 -1.61 -26.97 -0.98
C ASN A 603 -0.19 -27.11 -0.41
N GLU A 604 0.53 -25.99 -0.28
CA GLU A 604 1.85 -25.95 0.37
C GLU A 604 1.77 -26.44 1.82
N MET A 605 0.87 -25.87 2.62
CA MET A 605 0.64 -26.27 4.02
C MET A 605 0.35 -27.77 4.16
N ALA A 606 -0.49 -28.32 3.27
CA ALA A 606 -0.86 -29.73 3.28
C ALA A 606 0.31 -30.67 2.93
N HIS A 607 1.18 -30.26 1.99
CA HIS A 607 2.37 -31.05 1.64
C HIS A 607 3.48 -30.96 2.69
N ARG A 608 3.53 -29.87 3.47
CA ARG A 608 4.39 -29.75 4.65
C ARG A 608 3.90 -30.55 5.87
N GLY A 609 2.78 -31.25 5.75
CA GLY A 609 2.28 -32.19 6.76
C GLY A 609 1.21 -31.64 7.69
N TYR A 610 0.75 -30.40 7.49
CA TYR A 610 -0.31 -29.78 8.29
C TYR A 610 -1.69 -29.95 7.65
N ARG A 611 -2.76 -29.73 8.41
CA ARG A 611 -4.14 -29.91 7.90
C ARG A 611 -5.09 -28.79 8.33
N MET A 612 -6.15 -28.59 7.55
CA MET A 612 -7.27 -27.73 7.95
C MET A 612 -8.37 -28.60 8.57
N GLN A 613 -8.89 -28.18 9.71
CA GLN A 613 -10.10 -28.76 10.30
C GLN A 613 -11.36 -28.11 9.72
N PRO A 614 -12.53 -28.78 9.80
CA PRO A 614 -13.82 -28.11 9.63
C PRO A 614 -14.01 -26.95 10.62
N ILE A 615 -15.00 -26.10 10.36
CA ILE A 615 -15.48 -25.14 11.36
C ILE A 615 -15.92 -25.91 12.61
N SER A 616 -15.54 -25.41 13.78
CA SER A 616 -15.95 -25.97 15.07
C SER A 616 -16.84 -24.96 15.79
N LEU A 617 -18.09 -25.34 16.07
CA LEU A 617 -18.97 -24.48 16.87
C LEU A 617 -18.36 -24.15 18.24
N GLU A 618 -17.64 -25.09 18.84
CA GLU A 618 -17.06 -24.93 20.18
C GLU A 618 -15.76 -24.14 20.18
N LYS A 619 -14.93 -24.29 19.14
CA LYS A 619 -13.56 -23.77 19.14
C LYS A 619 -13.35 -22.59 18.22
N SER A 620 -13.95 -22.58 17.02
CA SER A 620 -13.71 -21.52 16.01
C SER A 620 -13.95 -20.13 16.60
N GLN A 621 -13.06 -19.18 16.28
CA GLN A 621 -13.27 -17.78 16.63
C GLN A 621 -14.01 -17.04 15.51
N ALA A 622 -14.36 -15.78 15.77
CA ALA A 622 -15.04 -14.95 14.79
C ALA A 622 -14.13 -14.64 13.58
N PHE A 623 -12.85 -14.31 13.83
CA PHE A 623 -11.94 -13.78 12.80
C PHE A 623 -10.61 -14.53 12.66
N GLU A 624 -10.16 -15.26 13.68
CA GLU A 624 -8.81 -15.81 13.73
C GLU A 624 -8.75 -17.32 13.47
N PHE A 625 -7.76 -17.76 12.68
CA PHE A 625 -7.41 -19.17 12.54
C PHE A 625 -6.66 -19.65 13.77
N ILE A 626 -7.17 -20.69 14.42
CA ILE A 626 -6.61 -21.23 15.66
C ILE A 626 -5.71 -22.42 15.35
N ILE A 627 -4.54 -22.46 16.00
CA ILE A 627 -3.64 -23.61 15.91
C ILE A 627 -4.04 -24.66 16.94
N GLU A 628 -4.26 -25.90 16.48
CA GLU A 628 -4.49 -27.06 17.33
C GLU A 628 -3.65 -28.25 16.84
N GLY A 629 -2.57 -28.57 17.57
CA GLY A 629 -1.65 -29.63 17.18
C GLY A 629 -0.99 -29.34 15.82
N ASP A 630 -1.14 -30.27 14.87
CA ASP A 630 -0.67 -30.16 13.48
C ASP A 630 -1.71 -29.52 12.54
N THR A 631 -2.74 -28.86 13.09
CA THR A 631 -3.89 -28.39 12.32
C THR A 631 -4.26 -26.92 12.58
N LEU A 632 -5.01 -26.34 11.65
CA LEU A 632 -5.68 -25.05 11.81
C LEU A 632 -7.21 -25.24 11.85
N ILE A 633 -7.86 -24.53 12.76
CA ILE A 633 -9.32 -24.44 12.83
C ILE A 633 -9.73 -23.08 12.23
N PRO A 634 -10.55 -23.08 11.15
CA PRO A 634 -10.96 -21.85 10.50
C PRO A 634 -11.93 -21.02 11.37
N PRO A 635 -11.93 -19.69 11.24
CA PRO A 635 -12.89 -18.80 11.89
C PRO A 635 -14.22 -18.75 11.14
N PHE A 636 -15.29 -18.31 11.80
CA PHE A 636 -16.60 -18.19 11.18
C PHE A 636 -16.62 -17.22 9.99
N ILE A 637 -15.83 -16.14 10.00
CA ILE A 637 -15.77 -15.18 8.88
C ILE A 637 -15.29 -15.80 7.57
N SER A 638 -14.56 -16.92 7.63
CA SER A 638 -14.08 -17.62 6.43
C SER A 638 -15.20 -18.39 5.69
N VAL A 639 -16.39 -18.52 6.30
CA VAL A 639 -17.53 -19.21 5.69
C VAL A 639 -18.16 -18.34 4.60
N PRO A 640 -18.27 -18.82 3.35
CA PRO A 640 -18.82 -18.02 2.25
C PRO A 640 -20.22 -17.47 2.53
N GLY A 641 -20.33 -16.13 2.53
CA GLY A 641 -21.60 -15.43 2.74
C GLY A 641 -21.95 -15.16 4.21
N LEU A 642 -21.09 -15.56 5.16
CA LEU A 642 -21.21 -15.23 6.57
C LEU A 642 -20.51 -13.89 6.84
N GLY A 643 -21.26 -12.88 7.30
CA GLY A 643 -20.71 -11.54 7.59
C GLY A 643 -20.17 -11.39 9.01
N GLU A 644 -19.31 -10.39 9.23
CA GLU A 644 -18.62 -10.14 10.52
C GLU A 644 -19.56 -10.11 11.74
N ASN A 645 -20.71 -9.45 11.61
CA ASN A 645 -21.71 -9.37 12.69
C ASN A 645 -22.35 -10.72 13.02
N VAL A 646 -22.45 -11.64 12.05
CA VAL A 646 -22.93 -13.00 12.31
C VAL A 646 -21.81 -13.79 13.00
N ALA A 647 -20.56 -13.66 12.54
CA ALA A 647 -19.41 -14.34 13.14
C ALA A 647 -19.25 -14.02 14.63
N LYS A 648 -19.32 -12.72 15.00
CA LYS A 648 -19.29 -12.27 16.41
C LYS A 648 -20.43 -12.85 17.23
N ARG A 649 -21.67 -12.77 16.72
CA ARG A 649 -22.86 -13.29 17.39
C ARG A 649 -22.81 -14.80 17.64
N ILE A 650 -22.19 -15.59 16.76
CA ILE A 650 -22.01 -17.03 17.00
C ILE A 650 -21.14 -17.26 18.23
N VAL A 651 -20.02 -16.54 18.33
CA VAL A 651 -19.09 -16.64 19.46
C VAL A 651 -19.75 -16.16 20.75
N GLU A 652 -20.43 -15.01 20.71
CA GLU A 652 -21.16 -14.47 21.87
C GLU A 652 -22.27 -15.43 22.34
N ALA A 653 -23.09 -15.95 21.41
CA ALA A 653 -24.18 -16.86 21.76
C ALA A 653 -23.69 -18.23 22.27
N ARG A 654 -22.48 -18.65 21.90
CA ARG A 654 -21.83 -19.84 22.43
C ARG A 654 -21.46 -19.68 23.91
N ASP A 655 -21.06 -18.48 24.31
CA ASP A 655 -20.66 -18.20 25.69
C ASP A 655 -21.86 -18.27 26.65
N ASP A 656 -23.07 -18.01 26.15
CA ASP A 656 -24.34 -18.18 26.88
C ASP A 656 -24.79 -19.66 27.00
N GLY A 657 -24.16 -20.58 26.26
CA GLY A 657 -24.42 -22.01 26.31
C GLY A 657 -24.35 -22.70 24.94
N PRO A 658 -24.21 -24.03 24.90
CA PRO A 658 -24.08 -24.78 23.64
C PRO A 658 -25.35 -24.68 22.78
N PHE A 659 -25.17 -24.70 21.47
CA PHE A 659 -26.28 -24.77 20.52
C PHE A 659 -26.96 -26.14 20.60
N LEU A 660 -28.29 -26.16 20.69
CA LEU A 660 -29.06 -27.41 20.89
C LEU A 660 -29.57 -28.02 19.58
N SER A 661 -29.69 -27.23 18.51
CA SER A 661 -30.22 -27.64 17.20
C SER A 661 -29.82 -26.67 16.10
N LYS A 662 -29.99 -27.07 14.83
CA LYS A 662 -29.79 -26.17 13.67
C LYS A 662 -30.76 -24.98 13.70
N GLU A 663 -31.99 -25.18 14.17
CA GLU A 663 -32.95 -24.09 14.40
C GLU A 663 -32.48 -23.11 15.50
N ASP A 664 -31.81 -23.62 16.54
CA ASP A 664 -31.26 -22.79 17.63
C ASP A 664 -30.11 -21.90 17.14
N LEU A 665 -29.23 -22.43 16.28
CA LEU A 665 -28.19 -21.64 15.58
C LEU A 665 -28.79 -20.51 14.75
N ASN A 666 -29.84 -20.80 13.97
CA ASN A 666 -30.54 -19.79 13.19
C ASN A 666 -31.13 -18.69 14.09
N LYS A 667 -31.83 -19.06 15.17
CA LYS A 667 -32.50 -18.13 16.08
C LYS A 667 -31.53 -17.25 16.87
N LYS A 668 -30.47 -17.85 17.43
CA LYS A 668 -29.51 -17.14 18.30
C LYS A 668 -28.51 -16.29 17.53
N ALA A 669 -27.98 -16.81 16.42
CA ALA A 669 -26.89 -16.16 15.69
C ALA A 669 -27.31 -15.57 14.33
N GLY A 670 -28.50 -15.88 13.82
CA GLY A 670 -29.04 -15.31 12.59
C GLY A 670 -28.46 -15.91 11.30
N LEU A 671 -28.04 -17.18 11.31
CA LEU A 671 -27.50 -17.85 10.12
C LEU A 671 -28.60 -18.10 9.09
N SER A 672 -28.34 -17.78 7.81
CA SER A 672 -29.25 -18.18 6.73
C SER A 672 -29.25 -19.70 6.53
N GLN A 673 -30.34 -20.25 6.00
CA GLN A 673 -30.45 -21.68 5.68
C GLN A 673 -29.30 -22.18 4.81
N LYS A 674 -28.87 -21.37 3.83
CA LYS A 674 -27.73 -21.69 2.95
C LYS A 674 -26.41 -21.85 3.70
N ILE A 675 -26.18 -21.05 4.75
CA ILE A 675 -24.97 -21.15 5.58
C ILE A 675 -25.02 -22.42 6.44
N ILE A 676 -26.20 -22.76 6.97
CA ILE A 676 -26.38 -24.00 7.75
C ILE A 676 -26.10 -25.22 6.87
N GLU A 677 -26.64 -25.25 5.66
CA GLU A 677 -26.35 -26.32 4.67
C GLU A 677 -24.86 -26.42 4.35
N TYR A 678 -24.18 -25.28 4.18
CA TYR A 678 -22.73 -25.25 3.94
C TYR A 678 -21.93 -25.81 5.13
N LEU A 679 -22.28 -25.45 6.36
CA LEU A 679 -21.64 -25.98 7.56
C LEU A 679 -21.90 -27.49 7.75
N ASP A 680 -23.06 -27.97 7.32
CA ASP A 680 -23.40 -29.40 7.33
C ASP A 680 -22.54 -30.16 6.31
N GLU A 681 -22.41 -29.64 5.09
CA GLU A 681 -21.53 -30.20 4.03
C GLU A 681 -20.06 -30.20 4.45
N LEU A 682 -19.61 -29.15 5.16
CA LEU A 682 -18.26 -29.06 5.73
C LEU A 682 -18.02 -30.08 6.87
N GLY A 683 -19.07 -30.75 7.36
CA GLY A 683 -18.99 -31.68 8.48
C GLY A 683 -18.88 -30.99 9.84
N SER A 684 -19.33 -29.73 9.94
CA SER A 684 -19.27 -28.92 11.16
C SER A 684 -20.47 -29.13 12.09
N LEU A 685 -21.56 -29.75 11.61
CA LEU A 685 -22.80 -29.97 12.37
C LEU A 685 -23.23 -31.45 12.54
N PRO A 686 -22.32 -32.44 12.64
CA PRO A 686 -22.64 -33.86 12.45
C PRO A 686 -23.62 -34.45 13.48
N ASN A 687 -23.70 -33.86 14.68
CA ASN A 687 -24.53 -34.35 15.79
C ASN A 687 -25.65 -33.38 16.19
N LEU A 688 -25.89 -32.33 15.40
CA LEU A 688 -26.85 -31.29 15.74
C LEU A 688 -28.22 -31.62 15.10
N PRO A 689 -29.27 -31.89 15.88
CA PRO A 689 -30.59 -32.18 15.31
C PRO A 689 -31.17 -30.95 14.62
N ASP A 690 -32.06 -31.15 13.63
CA ASP A 690 -32.70 -30.03 12.93
C ASP A 690 -33.51 -29.14 13.90
N LYS A 691 -34.18 -29.77 14.88
CA LYS A 691 -34.97 -29.10 15.93
C LYS A 691 -34.70 -29.72 17.30
N ALA A 692 -34.70 -28.88 18.34
CA ALA A 692 -34.73 -29.35 19.72
C ALA A 692 -36.06 -30.07 20.01
N GLN A 693 -36.02 -31.29 20.55
CA GLN A 693 -37.25 -32.05 20.86
C GLN A 693 -37.96 -31.58 22.14
N LEU A 694 -37.27 -30.82 23.01
CA LEU A 694 -37.80 -30.25 24.26
C LEU A 694 -37.19 -28.87 24.49
N SER A 695 -38.03 -27.87 24.77
CA SER A 695 -37.66 -26.52 25.20
C SER A 695 -38.07 -26.38 26.67
N ILE A 696 -37.12 -25.99 27.54
CA ILE A 696 -37.31 -25.98 29.00
C ILE A 696 -38.35 -24.93 29.45
N PHE A 697 -38.66 -23.94 28.61
CA PHE A 697 -39.73 -22.95 28.86
C PHE A 697 -41.11 -23.40 28.37
N ASP A 698 -41.19 -24.52 27.64
CA ASP A 698 -42.44 -25.13 27.17
C ASP A 698 -42.92 -26.29 28.09
N MET A 699 -42.24 -26.51 29.22
CA MET A 699 -42.67 -27.34 30.36
C MET A 699 -43.02 -26.44 31.54
#